data_AF-A0AAN4YPP8-F1
#
_entry.id   AF-A0AAN4YPP8-F1
#
_cell.length_a   1.000
_cell.length_b   1.000
_cell.length_c   1.000
_cell.angle_alpha   90.00
_cell.angle_beta   90.00
_cell.angle_gamma   90.00
#
_symmetry.space_group_name_H-M   'P 1'
#
loop_
_entity.id
_entity.type
_entity.pdbx_description
1 polymer ?
#
loop_
_entity_poly.entity_id
_entity_poly.type
_entity_poly.pdbx_seq_one_letter_code
_entity_poly.pdbx_strand_id
1 'polypeptide(L)'
;MSIDQSLLTSSRLSIVSFIISSFQSLENVLIRKECAPLVSISIWHNLSSDDAREQVLGKGPTLKKAWRAAAKRYDAADEAAKAKMRFDRSWLYTMLLDFLQRLNGTEKDQVDNLRYCERFLEFLVDLESQLPTRRYVNTLLKDLNILPVIRLSKLYRSSENALFRDLYNLLKHFATFSIDDYTGESLSPQAVYDTHCQELAHLQRTSMKYFKDKLMILALSNYGSIEQRPELEGQLSSLDDSELRSLCSHLGFRTDYPKQCQITPDRHLYLEILLSFYERKAPFQDAVSRLSIVPTEENLYDPALLRNETYDGSKPLAIPKLNLQYLSLGDFLWRSFLLYRSEAFFQIRKDMETIVKRMQPRASRDGKSLTFDGFSRMAIPISKPAIIEVAPPKVGFSNPAFVRAEIVIEVGRLADHVRMEWESLRPDDVVFLLAVQPGAANKMAFQDPTLTDSPSLTHLRTAEIVQVLDENGRPLREPVSGQTNGHRSRPRIRRLLVNLDPDAFKVDKDRSMQGKPDIYPLVNVVARRKGRENNFKSILETMQRLIVSDIALPSWLQDIFLGYGDPAGARYTELPNRLKSVDFRDTFLDWQHLIESFPGTTIEPSGEETSSFGPPYVLEYVEDSQKTPSTNASKKRRRDQTEKKDKSSYSLRVSTYKPPNPGPYPVDAPKLNSVRFTPAQVEAIASGTQPGLTIIVGPPGTGKTDVATQIINNLYHNFPNERTLLVAHSNQALNQLFQKIVALDIDERHLLRLGHGEEELETESSYSKYGRVESFLDNRNFYLSEVTRLASSIGAQGAHGNSCETAGYFNTVYIQPAWAKFWDQARTENISLEEIIAAFPFHAYFSNAPQPVFDSSSPKEAVLDVAEGCQRHIDKIFSELEDIRPFEILRQPKDKANYLLVKEARIIAMTSTHAAMRRQEIADLGFHYDNVVMEEAAQITEIESFIPSALQTMKDGQLPLKRVVLCGDHLQNSPIIQNLAFRQYAHFEQSLFLRLVRLGVPVIILDQQGRSRRSIAELFRWRYKQLGDLPVVETADEFKQANAGFQFDYQFINVPDYQGAGEREPTPHFIQNLGEAEYAVALFQYMRLLGYPASKISILATYAGQTALIKDVLNHRCAKNALFGMPKIVTTVDKYQGEQNDCKSNFVYLFVNLFAKPFTDLELQM
;
A
#
# COMPACT_ATOMS: atom_id res chain seq x y z
N MET A 1 18.85 28.24 -29.03
CA MET A 1 18.64 27.85 -27.62
C MET A 1 17.57 26.75 -27.46
N SER A 2 17.03 26.21 -28.56
CA SER A 2 16.23 24.98 -28.55
C SER A 2 17.14 23.78 -28.86
N ILE A 3 16.57 22.56 -28.80
CA ILE A 3 17.19 21.38 -29.41
C ILE A 3 17.48 21.71 -30.88
N ASP A 4 18.69 21.37 -31.33
CA ASP A 4 19.14 21.65 -32.69
C ASP A 4 18.21 21.00 -33.73
N GLN A 5 17.67 21.84 -34.62
CA GLN A 5 16.74 21.42 -35.66
C GLN A 5 17.44 20.70 -36.82
N SER A 6 18.77 20.80 -36.94
CA SER A 6 19.57 20.04 -37.90
C SER A 6 19.62 18.54 -37.59
N LEU A 7 19.33 18.18 -36.33
CA LEU A 7 19.31 16.79 -35.89
C LEU A 7 18.06 16.06 -36.39
N LEU A 8 18.25 14.79 -36.73
CA LEU A 8 17.16 13.86 -37.04
C LEU A 8 16.14 13.80 -35.90
N THR A 9 14.86 13.61 -36.23
CA THR A 9 13.77 13.51 -35.27
C THR A 9 14.04 12.47 -34.18
N SER A 10 14.62 11.32 -34.52
CA SER A 10 15.00 10.27 -33.55
C SER A 10 16.00 10.75 -32.49
N SER A 11 17.03 11.49 -32.89
CA SER A 11 18.01 12.09 -31.97
C SER A 11 17.35 13.11 -31.05
N ARG A 12 16.44 13.92 -31.60
CA ARG A 12 15.69 14.92 -30.81
C ARG A 12 14.76 14.27 -29.79
N LEU A 13 14.06 13.19 -30.16
CA LEU A 13 13.23 12.41 -29.24
C LEU A 13 14.06 11.79 -28.10
N SER A 14 15.26 11.31 -28.41
CA SER A 14 16.18 10.76 -27.41
C SER A 14 16.63 11.84 -26.41
N ILE A 15 16.94 13.05 -26.90
CA ILE A 15 17.27 14.20 -26.05
C ILE A 15 16.09 14.60 -25.15
N VAL A 16 14.86 14.66 -25.69
CA VAL A 16 13.66 14.94 -24.88
C VAL A 16 13.45 13.86 -23.82
N SER A 17 13.65 12.59 -24.16
CA SER A 17 13.53 11.47 -23.21
C SER A 17 14.58 11.55 -22.09
N PHE A 18 15.81 11.95 -22.42
CA PHE A 18 16.87 12.21 -21.43
C PHE A 18 16.50 13.38 -20.50
N ILE A 19 15.94 14.46 -21.05
CA ILE A 19 15.47 15.61 -20.26
C ILE A 19 14.35 15.18 -19.31
N ILE A 20 13.36 14.43 -19.80
CA ILE A 20 12.27 13.87 -18.99
C ILE A 20 12.84 13.06 -17.83
N SER A 21 13.75 12.12 -18.12
CA SER A 21 14.39 11.28 -17.09
C SER A 21 15.16 12.11 -16.06
N SER A 22 15.79 13.21 -16.50
CA SER A 22 16.50 14.15 -15.61
C SER A 22 15.53 14.89 -14.67
N PHE A 23 14.39 15.36 -15.16
CA PHE A 23 13.37 16.01 -14.33
C PHE A 23 12.59 15.02 -13.44
N GLN A 24 12.59 13.74 -13.75
CA GLN A 24 12.08 12.69 -12.86
C GLN A 24 13.08 12.28 -11.77
N SER A 25 14.36 12.68 -11.91
CA SER A 25 15.47 12.28 -11.04
C SER A 25 16.01 13.44 -10.18
N LEU A 26 15.14 14.37 -9.76
CA LEU A 26 15.51 15.57 -9.00
C LEU A 26 15.97 15.28 -7.56
N GLU A 27 15.87 14.05 -7.08
CA GLU A 27 16.52 13.59 -5.85
C GLU A 27 18.04 13.63 -5.96
N ASN A 28 18.58 13.40 -7.17
CA ASN A 28 20.01 13.46 -7.38
C ASN A 28 20.46 14.93 -7.35
N VAL A 29 21.33 15.25 -6.38
CA VAL A 29 21.81 16.61 -6.14
C VAL A 29 22.48 17.23 -7.37
N LEU A 30 23.20 16.42 -8.15
CA LEU A 30 23.88 16.87 -9.38
C LEU A 30 22.86 17.23 -10.46
N ILE A 31 21.86 16.37 -10.68
CA ILE A 31 20.80 16.58 -11.68
C ILE A 31 19.96 17.81 -11.30
N ARG A 32 19.54 17.90 -10.03
CA ARG A 32 18.75 19.02 -9.52
C ARG A 32 19.46 20.35 -9.68
N LYS A 33 20.79 20.39 -9.51
CA LYS A 33 21.61 21.61 -9.65
C LYS A 33 21.53 22.18 -11.06
N GLU A 34 21.46 21.33 -12.08
CA GLU A 34 21.36 21.75 -13.49
C GLU A 34 19.90 21.95 -13.94
N CYS A 35 18.94 21.17 -13.44
CA CYS A 35 17.54 21.26 -13.85
C CYS A 35 16.77 22.41 -13.18
N ALA A 36 16.99 22.66 -11.88
CA ALA A 36 16.21 23.66 -11.14
C ALA A 36 16.29 25.10 -11.70
N PRO A 37 17.46 25.59 -12.20
CA PRO A 37 17.53 26.89 -12.85
C PRO A 37 16.62 27.05 -14.08
N LEU A 38 16.43 25.96 -14.85
CA LEU A 38 15.68 25.93 -16.12
C LEU A 38 14.16 26.16 -15.95
N VAL A 39 13.65 25.97 -14.74
CA VAL A 39 12.22 26.12 -14.37
C VAL A 39 12.02 27.12 -13.23
N SER A 40 13.00 27.99 -13.00
CA SER A 40 12.94 29.00 -11.93
C SER A 40 12.03 30.17 -12.28
N ILE A 41 11.75 31.06 -11.31
CA ILE A 41 10.98 32.30 -11.53
C ILE A 41 11.50 33.16 -12.68
N SER A 42 12.77 32.98 -13.07
CA SER A 42 13.39 33.74 -14.14
C SER A 42 12.75 33.46 -15.51
N ILE A 43 12.04 32.35 -15.70
CA ILE A 43 11.31 32.07 -16.96
C ILE A 43 10.19 33.08 -17.22
N TRP A 44 9.73 33.82 -16.21
CA TRP A 44 8.71 34.87 -16.33
C TRP A 44 9.17 36.12 -17.08
N HIS A 45 10.45 36.19 -17.49
CA HIS A 45 10.88 37.15 -18.50
C HIS A 45 10.19 36.96 -19.86
N ASN A 46 9.58 35.78 -20.10
CA ASN A 46 8.89 35.45 -21.36
C ASN A 46 7.35 35.52 -21.27
N LEU A 47 6.80 36.08 -20.17
CA LEU A 47 5.37 36.39 -20.10
C LEU A 47 4.99 37.45 -21.15
N SER A 48 3.70 37.52 -21.48
CA SER A 48 3.18 38.33 -22.59
C SER A 48 3.48 39.83 -22.47
N SER A 49 3.46 40.38 -21.25
CA SER A 49 3.77 41.78 -20.98
C SER A 49 4.35 41.98 -19.57
N ASP A 50 4.97 43.14 -19.35
CA ASP A 50 5.42 43.55 -18.02
C ASP A 50 4.22 43.72 -17.05
N ASP A 51 3.07 44.18 -17.54
CA ASP A 51 1.83 44.30 -16.76
C ASP A 51 1.32 42.93 -16.30
N ALA A 52 1.31 41.93 -17.18
CA ALA A 52 0.92 40.56 -16.83
C ALA A 52 1.85 39.99 -15.74
N ARG A 53 3.15 40.27 -15.84
CA ARG A 53 4.12 39.88 -14.81
C ARG A 53 3.86 40.59 -13.48
N GLU A 54 3.62 41.90 -13.48
CA GLU A 54 3.35 42.65 -12.25
C GLU A 54 2.05 42.24 -11.58
N GLN A 55 1.01 41.87 -12.35
CA GLN A 55 -0.22 41.30 -11.80
C GLN A 55 0.03 39.99 -11.06
N VAL A 56 0.82 39.08 -11.64
CA VAL A 56 1.19 37.81 -11.00
C VAL A 56 2.05 38.07 -9.75
N LEU A 57 3.06 38.94 -9.86
CA LEU A 57 3.90 39.33 -8.72
C LEU A 57 3.08 40.03 -7.62
N GLY A 58 1.98 40.68 -7.99
CA GLY A 58 1.02 41.31 -7.08
C GLY A 58 0.30 40.35 -6.14
N LYS A 59 0.20 39.05 -6.50
CA LYS A 59 -0.52 38.04 -5.73
C LYS A 59 0.11 37.73 -4.37
N GLY A 60 1.42 37.97 -4.18
CA GLY A 60 2.08 37.71 -2.90
C GLY A 60 3.46 38.37 -2.74
N PRO A 61 3.81 38.81 -1.51
CA PRO A 61 5.10 39.47 -1.25
C PRO A 61 6.30 38.54 -1.44
N THR A 62 6.10 37.22 -1.27
CA THR A 62 7.13 36.18 -1.48
C THR A 62 7.61 36.14 -2.93
N LEU A 63 6.71 36.27 -3.90
CA LEU A 63 7.02 36.29 -5.33
C LEU A 63 7.85 37.52 -5.70
N LYS A 64 7.44 38.72 -5.24
CA LYS A 64 8.22 39.95 -5.43
C LYS A 64 9.63 39.83 -4.86
N LYS A 65 9.78 39.20 -3.68
CA LYS A 65 11.09 38.96 -3.07
C LYS A 65 11.93 37.99 -3.90
N ALA A 66 11.36 36.89 -4.37
CA ALA A 66 12.04 35.91 -5.22
C ALA A 66 12.51 36.53 -6.56
N TRP A 67 11.64 37.31 -7.20
CA TRP A 67 11.96 38.02 -8.45
C TRP A 67 13.12 39.01 -8.28
N ARG A 68 13.06 39.85 -7.23
CA ARG A 68 14.15 40.79 -6.90
C ARG A 68 15.46 40.08 -6.60
N ALA A 69 15.41 38.94 -5.91
CA ALA A 69 16.60 38.14 -5.62
C ALA A 69 17.23 37.55 -6.90
N ALA A 70 16.40 37.07 -7.84
CA ALA A 70 16.86 36.58 -9.13
C ALA A 70 17.50 37.68 -9.97
N ALA A 71 16.91 38.88 -10.00
CA ALA A 71 17.48 40.06 -10.67
C ALA A 71 18.85 40.43 -10.06
N LYS A 72 18.92 40.58 -8.74
CA LYS A 72 20.17 40.89 -8.03
C LYS A 72 21.28 39.87 -8.30
N ARG A 73 20.92 38.59 -8.40
CA ARG A 73 21.88 37.50 -8.71
C ARG A 73 22.44 37.63 -10.12
N TYR A 74 21.62 38.07 -11.08
CA TYR A 74 22.05 38.29 -12.45
C TYR A 74 22.94 39.52 -12.58
N ASP A 75 22.61 40.61 -11.89
CA ASP A 75 23.41 41.84 -11.92
C ASP A 75 24.80 41.63 -11.30
N ALA A 76 24.88 40.80 -10.25
CA ALA A 76 26.12 40.45 -9.57
C ALA A 76 26.96 39.36 -10.29
N ALA A 77 26.46 38.77 -11.36
CA ALA A 77 27.14 37.69 -12.09
C ALA A 77 28.15 38.21 -13.12
N ASP A 78 29.19 37.42 -13.39
CA ASP A 78 30.11 37.67 -14.50
C ASP A 78 29.43 37.39 -15.86
N GLU A 79 30.06 37.80 -16.97
CA GLU A 79 29.44 37.67 -18.30
C GLU A 79 29.19 36.21 -18.71
N ALA A 80 30.05 35.27 -18.28
CA ALA A 80 29.85 33.85 -18.53
C ALA A 80 28.60 33.31 -17.79
N ALA A 81 28.44 33.63 -16.50
CA ALA A 81 27.25 33.21 -15.76
C ALA A 81 25.99 33.94 -16.22
N LYS A 82 26.08 35.21 -16.65
CA LYS A 82 24.95 35.92 -17.27
C LYS A 82 24.52 35.24 -18.57
N ALA A 83 25.45 34.79 -19.41
CA ALA A 83 25.13 34.03 -20.62
C ALA A 83 24.39 32.72 -20.28
N LYS A 84 24.87 31.97 -19.28
CA LYS A 84 24.15 30.77 -18.78
C LYS A 84 22.75 31.12 -18.26
N MET A 85 22.61 32.16 -17.45
CA MET A 85 21.29 32.58 -16.94
C MET A 85 20.33 33.04 -18.05
N ARG A 86 20.83 33.69 -19.13
CA ARG A 86 19.99 34.02 -20.30
C ARG A 86 19.50 32.76 -21.02
N PHE A 87 20.34 31.73 -21.10
CA PHE A 87 19.93 30.41 -21.59
C PHE A 87 18.87 29.80 -20.68
N ASP A 88 19.12 29.69 -19.37
CA ASP A 88 18.17 29.10 -18.41
C ASP A 88 16.79 29.79 -18.45
N ARG A 89 16.78 31.12 -18.60
CA ARG A 89 15.56 31.94 -18.73
C ARG A 89 14.73 31.63 -19.97
N SER A 90 15.37 31.33 -21.09
CA SER A 90 14.72 31.26 -22.41
C SER A 90 14.53 29.84 -22.91
N TRP A 91 15.28 28.88 -22.39
CA TRP A 91 15.26 27.45 -22.76
C TRP A 91 13.84 26.88 -22.93
N LEU A 92 13.05 26.89 -21.85
CA LEU A 92 11.73 26.24 -21.85
C LEU A 92 10.79 26.96 -22.80
N TYR A 93 10.85 28.29 -22.81
CA TYR A 93 10.08 29.12 -23.72
C TYR A 93 10.44 28.85 -25.19
N THR A 94 11.72 28.73 -25.54
CA THR A 94 12.13 28.43 -26.92
C THR A 94 11.72 27.03 -27.35
N MET A 95 11.72 26.04 -26.44
CA MET A 95 11.17 24.73 -26.72
C MET A 95 9.64 24.75 -26.90
N LEU A 96 8.92 25.50 -26.06
CA LEU A 96 7.47 25.68 -26.20
C LEU A 96 7.11 26.32 -27.55
N LEU A 97 7.88 27.29 -28.03
CA LEU A 97 7.64 27.89 -29.35
C LEU A 97 7.86 26.89 -30.50
N ASP A 98 8.88 26.03 -30.45
CA ASP A 98 9.08 24.97 -31.45
C ASP A 98 7.96 23.91 -31.38
N PHE A 99 7.52 23.55 -30.18
CA PHE A 99 6.34 22.68 -30.00
C PHE A 99 5.09 23.29 -30.63
N LEU A 100 4.79 24.56 -30.33
CA LEU A 100 3.63 25.27 -30.87
C LEU A 100 3.66 25.34 -32.40
N GLN A 101 4.84 25.59 -32.99
CA GLN A 101 5.02 25.59 -34.44
C GLN A 101 4.66 24.23 -35.06
N ARG A 102 5.04 23.12 -34.41
CA ARG A 102 4.82 21.76 -34.92
C ARG A 102 3.36 21.31 -34.84
N LEU A 103 2.57 21.87 -33.93
CA LEU A 103 1.13 21.55 -33.79
C LEU A 103 0.34 21.74 -35.09
N ASN A 104 0.75 22.71 -35.92
CA ASN A 104 0.11 23.03 -37.20
C ASN A 104 1.06 22.90 -38.40
N GLY A 105 2.13 22.10 -38.25
CA GLY A 105 3.14 21.88 -39.28
C GLY A 105 2.61 21.36 -40.62
N THR A 106 3.51 21.29 -41.61
CA THR A 106 3.24 20.77 -42.95
C THR A 106 2.87 19.28 -42.92
N GLU A 107 2.03 18.83 -43.86
CA GLU A 107 1.58 17.42 -43.94
C GLU A 107 2.74 16.45 -44.14
N LYS A 108 3.80 16.86 -44.86
CA LYS A 108 4.98 16.02 -45.12
C LYS A 108 5.72 15.60 -43.86
N ASP A 109 5.71 16.45 -42.83
CA ASP A 109 6.44 16.22 -41.57
C ASP A 109 5.48 15.81 -40.43
N GLN A 110 4.21 15.53 -40.74
CA GLN A 110 3.16 15.36 -39.73
C GLN A 110 3.42 14.19 -38.77
N VAL A 111 3.97 13.07 -39.26
CA VAL A 111 4.30 11.90 -38.42
C VAL A 111 5.42 12.21 -37.43
N ASP A 112 6.46 12.88 -37.88
CA ASP A 112 7.61 13.27 -37.06
C ASP A 112 7.23 14.36 -36.05
N ASN A 113 6.43 15.33 -36.50
CA ASN A 113 5.86 16.38 -35.64
C ASN A 113 4.96 15.76 -34.57
N LEU A 114 4.11 14.80 -34.92
CA LEU A 114 3.27 14.09 -33.95
C LEU A 114 4.12 13.40 -32.89
N ARG A 115 5.11 12.58 -33.27
CA ARG A 115 5.98 11.87 -32.31
C ARG A 115 6.71 12.83 -31.37
N TYR A 116 7.23 13.94 -31.91
CA TYR A 116 7.88 14.97 -31.10
C TYR A 116 6.90 15.63 -30.15
N CYS A 117 5.71 16.01 -30.63
CA CYS A 117 4.69 16.67 -29.82
C CYS A 117 4.12 15.75 -28.74
N GLU A 118 3.95 14.45 -29.00
CA GLU A 118 3.57 13.45 -28.00
C GLU A 118 4.59 13.39 -26.86
N ARG A 119 5.89 13.30 -27.17
CA ARG A 119 6.96 13.30 -26.16
C ARG A 119 7.11 14.63 -25.44
N PHE A 120 6.93 15.74 -26.13
CA PHE A 120 6.97 17.04 -25.50
C PHE A 120 5.76 17.28 -24.59
N LEU A 121 4.57 16.77 -24.94
CA LEU A 121 3.41 16.79 -24.05
C LEU A 121 3.65 15.98 -22.78
N GLU A 122 4.25 14.79 -22.88
CA GLU A 122 4.69 14.04 -21.70
C GLU A 122 5.61 14.88 -20.81
N PHE A 123 6.58 15.59 -21.40
CA PHE A 123 7.47 16.46 -20.64
C PHE A 123 6.70 17.58 -19.91
N LEU A 124 5.71 18.21 -20.57
CA LEU A 124 4.87 19.22 -19.93
C LEU A 124 4.00 18.64 -18.81
N VAL A 125 3.47 17.43 -18.99
CA VAL A 125 2.74 16.70 -17.94
C VAL A 125 3.63 16.49 -16.73
N ASP A 126 4.86 15.99 -16.92
CA ASP A 126 5.78 15.72 -15.83
C ASP A 126 6.15 17.00 -15.07
N LEU A 127 6.41 18.11 -15.77
CA LEU A 127 6.67 19.42 -15.16
C LEU A 127 5.49 19.93 -14.33
N GLU A 128 4.26 19.77 -14.82
CA GLU A 128 3.05 20.22 -14.13
C GLU A 128 2.63 19.29 -12.98
N SER A 129 3.10 18.04 -12.99
CA SER A 129 2.75 17.00 -12.02
C SER A 129 3.52 17.06 -10.69
N GLN A 130 4.54 17.92 -10.58
CA GLN A 130 5.37 18.07 -9.37
C GLN A 130 5.45 19.55 -8.98
N LEU A 131 5.29 19.87 -7.70
CA LEU A 131 5.22 21.27 -7.25
C LEU A 131 6.47 22.11 -7.56
N PRO A 132 7.73 21.62 -7.39
CA PRO A 132 8.93 22.44 -7.62
C PRO A 132 9.09 22.91 -9.06
N THR A 133 8.68 22.10 -10.03
CA THR A 133 8.70 22.43 -11.46
C THR A 133 7.45 23.24 -11.84
N ARG A 134 6.28 22.85 -11.35
CA ARG A 134 4.99 23.48 -11.62
C ARG A 134 4.94 24.95 -11.21
N ARG A 135 5.50 25.29 -10.03
CA ARG A 135 5.35 26.60 -9.36
C ARG A 135 5.48 27.81 -10.28
N TYR A 136 6.41 27.78 -11.24
CA TYR A 136 6.60 28.88 -12.20
C TYR A 136 6.17 28.51 -13.62
N VAL A 137 6.25 27.22 -13.98
CA VAL A 137 5.90 26.72 -15.32
C VAL A 137 4.40 26.86 -15.59
N ASN A 138 3.53 26.57 -14.62
CA ASN A 138 2.08 26.63 -14.82
C ASN A 138 1.62 28.05 -15.20
N THR A 139 2.21 29.07 -14.58
CA THR A 139 1.94 30.48 -14.92
C THR A 139 2.33 30.79 -16.37
N LEU A 140 3.50 30.31 -16.82
CA LEU A 140 3.95 30.49 -18.21
C LEU A 140 3.04 29.76 -19.21
N LEU A 141 2.61 28.54 -18.89
CA LEU A 141 1.70 27.76 -19.72
C LEU A 141 0.31 28.40 -19.83
N LYS A 142 -0.20 28.96 -18.73
CA LYS A 142 -1.46 29.72 -18.68
C LYS A 142 -1.36 31.01 -19.51
N ASP A 143 -0.28 31.78 -19.37
CA ASP A 143 -0.06 33.01 -20.16
C ASP A 143 0.08 32.73 -21.68
N LEU A 144 0.60 31.56 -22.06
CA LEU A 144 0.65 31.13 -23.46
C LEU A 144 -0.70 30.63 -24.01
N ASN A 145 -1.71 30.45 -23.16
CA ASN A 145 -2.97 29.79 -23.49
C ASN A 145 -2.74 28.40 -24.12
N ILE A 146 -1.82 27.61 -23.55
CA ILE A 146 -1.34 26.36 -24.17
C ILE A 146 -2.48 25.37 -24.46
N LEU A 147 -3.46 25.26 -23.55
CA LEU A 147 -4.57 24.30 -23.68
C LEU A 147 -5.54 24.68 -24.82
N PRO A 148 -6.04 25.92 -24.94
CA PRO A 148 -6.76 26.39 -26.12
C PRO A 148 -6.02 26.15 -27.44
N VAL A 149 -4.73 26.50 -27.48
CA VAL A 149 -3.91 26.39 -28.68
C VAL A 149 -3.76 24.93 -29.13
N ILE A 150 -3.52 24.01 -28.19
CA ILE A 150 -3.46 22.57 -28.51
C ILE A 150 -4.82 22.08 -29.02
N ARG A 151 -5.94 22.45 -28.37
CA ARG A 151 -7.28 21.98 -28.75
C ARG A 151 -7.68 22.40 -30.18
N LEU A 152 -7.24 23.57 -30.62
CA LEU A 152 -7.51 24.07 -31.98
C LEU A 152 -6.52 23.57 -33.04
N SER A 153 -5.44 22.89 -32.64
CA SER A 153 -4.42 22.41 -33.56
C SER A 153 -4.89 21.32 -34.54
N LYS A 154 -4.21 21.20 -35.67
CA LYS A 154 -4.41 20.11 -36.64
C LYS A 154 -4.17 18.74 -36.01
N LEU A 155 -3.15 18.61 -35.16
CA LEU A 155 -2.82 17.34 -34.50
C LEU A 155 -3.93 16.87 -33.56
N TYR A 156 -4.56 17.78 -32.80
CA TYR A 156 -5.66 17.42 -31.88
C TYR A 156 -6.94 17.01 -32.62
N ARG A 157 -7.29 17.73 -33.70
CA ARG A 157 -8.52 17.51 -34.49
C ARG A 157 -8.51 16.20 -35.28
N SER A 158 -7.35 15.67 -35.63
CA SER A 158 -7.25 14.39 -36.36
C SER A 158 -7.67 13.22 -35.48
N SER A 159 -8.73 12.49 -35.85
CA SER A 159 -9.27 11.36 -35.08
C SER A 159 -8.26 10.22 -34.87
N GLU A 160 -7.27 10.08 -35.74
CA GLU A 160 -6.23 9.05 -35.63
C GLU A 160 -5.24 9.30 -34.47
N ASN A 161 -5.10 10.55 -34.04
CA ASN A 161 -4.15 10.97 -33.00
C ASN A 161 -4.74 10.83 -31.59
N ALA A 162 -5.27 9.65 -31.26
CA ALA A 162 -5.90 9.39 -29.96
C ALA A 162 -4.92 9.62 -28.78
N LEU A 163 -3.69 9.10 -28.88
CA LEU A 163 -2.66 9.28 -27.84
C LEU A 163 -2.39 10.75 -27.50
N PHE A 164 -2.32 11.60 -28.52
CA PHE A 164 -2.11 13.02 -28.34
C PHE A 164 -3.25 13.70 -27.57
N ARG A 165 -4.51 13.30 -27.82
CA ARG A 165 -5.67 13.78 -27.06
C ARG A 165 -5.68 13.25 -25.62
N ASP A 166 -5.30 12.00 -25.42
CA ASP A 166 -5.20 11.40 -24.10
C ASP A 166 -4.14 12.14 -23.25
N LEU A 167 -2.97 12.43 -23.84
CA LEU A 167 -1.91 13.25 -23.22
C LEU A 167 -2.38 14.69 -22.94
N TYR A 168 -3.14 15.30 -23.85
CA TYR A 168 -3.75 16.61 -23.62
C TYR A 168 -4.69 16.60 -22.41
N ASN A 169 -5.51 15.55 -22.25
CA ASN A 169 -6.41 15.44 -21.11
C ASN A 169 -5.63 15.30 -19.80
N LEU A 170 -4.53 14.56 -19.81
CA LEU A 170 -3.63 14.42 -18.67
C LEU A 170 -2.96 15.77 -18.32
N LEU A 171 -2.49 16.52 -19.33
CA LEU A 171 -1.95 17.87 -19.12
C LEU A 171 -3.02 18.84 -18.59
N LYS A 172 -4.25 18.79 -19.14
CA LYS A 172 -5.39 19.60 -18.67
C LYS A 172 -5.66 19.34 -17.19
N HIS A 173 -5.66 18.07 -16.77
CA HIS A 173 -5.85 17.69 -15.38
C HIS A 173 -4.81 18.35 -14.47
N PHE A 174 -3.52 18.17 -14.75
CA PHE A 174 -2.47 18.76 -13.90
C PHE A 174 -2.49 20.30 -13.97
N ALA A 175 -2.48 20.91 -15.16
CA ALA A 175 -2.46 22.38 -15.31
C ALA A 175 -3.63 23.09 -14.59
N THR A 176 -4.78 22.41 -14.44
CA THR A 176 -5.96 22.93 -13.75
C THR A 176 -6.20 22.32 -12.36
N PHE A 177 -5.27 21.51 -11.86
CA PHE A 177 -5.36 20.88 -10.55
C PHE A 177 -5.54 21.90 -9.43
N SER A 178 -6.41 21.59 -8.46
CA SER A 178 -6.88 22.47 -7.39
C SER A 178 -5.86 22.64 -6.27
N ILE A 179 -4.77 23.32 -6.55
CA ILE A 179 -3.67 23.61 -5.62
C ILE A 179 -3.19 25.04 -5.82
N ASP A 180 -2.76 25.70 -4.74
CA ASP A 180 -1.98 26.92 -4.84
C ASP A 180 -0.54 26.59 -5.28
N ASP A 181 -0.16 27.02 -6.48
CA ASP A 181 1.15 26.73 -7.08
C ASP A 181 2.35 27.25 -6.23
N TYR A 182 2.11 28.20 -5.31
CA TYR A 182 3.15 28.87 -4.54
C TYR A 182 3.22 28.38 -3.09
N THR A 183 2.09 28.20 -2.40
CA THR A 183 2.09 27.62 -1.05
C THR A 183 2.17 26.10 -1.09
N GLY A 184 1.64 25.46 -2.13
CA GLY A 184 1.46 24.01 -2.21
C GLY A 184 0.24 23.50 -1.45
N GLU A 185 -0.61 24.40 -0.94
CA GLU A 185 -1.81 24.01 -0.20
C GLU A 185 -2.93 23.59 -1.17
N SER A 186 -3.57 22.46 -0.86
CA SER A 186 -4.72 21.96 -1.60
C SER A 186 -5.93 22.88 -1.37
N LEU A 187 -6.65 23.21 -2.44
CA LEU A 187 -7.85 24.04 -2.37
C LEU A 187 -9.09 23.17 -2.19
N SER A 188 -9.95 23.52 -1.22
CA SER A 188 -11.23 22.84 -1.05
C SER A 188 -12.15 23.08 -2.25
N PRO A 189 -13.10 22.18 -2.55
CA PRO A 189 -14.06 22.38 -3.64
C PRO A 189 -14.80 23.72 -3.56
N GLN A 190 -15.11 24.19 -2.34
CA GLN A 190 -15.72 25.50 -2.11
C GLN A 190 -14.77 26.64 -2.47
N ALA A 191 -13.50 26.60 -2.03
CA ALA A 191 -12.52 27.63 -2.34
C ALA A 191 -12.25 27.74 -3.86
N VAL A 192 -12.24 26.60 -4.56
CA VAL A 192 -12.15 26.55 -6.04
C VAL A 192 -13.37 27.23 -6.67
N TYR A 193 -14.58 26.94 -6.18
CA TYR A 193 -15.80 27.55 -6.69
C TYR A 193 -15.87 29.07 -6.41
N ASP A 194 -15.45 29.50 -5.23
CA ASP A 194 -15.39 30.92 -4.87
C ASP A 194 -14.41 31.68 -5.77
N THR A 195 -13.24 31.09 -6.04
CA THR A 195 -12.26 31.64 -6.99
C THR A 195 -12.87 31.74 -8.39
N HIS A 196 -13.56 30.68 -8.85
CA HIS A 196 -14.24 30.69 -10.14
C HIS A 196 -15.31 31.80 -10.24
N CYS A 197 -16.10 31.99 -9.19
CA CYS A 197 -17.10 33.06 -9.13
C CYS A 197 -16.45 34.46 -9.18
N GLN A 198 -15.28 34.64 -8.55
CA GLN A 198 -14.52 35.90 -8.63
C GLN A 198 -14.03 36.19 -10.05
N GLU A 199 -13.56 35.17 -10.77
CA GLU A 199 -13.17 35.29 -12.18
C GLU A 199 -14.38 35.64 -13.06
N LEU A 200 -15.53 34.97 -12.88
CA LEU A 200 -16.77 35.32 -13.58
C LEU A 200 -17.23 36.75 -13.26
N ALA A 201 -17.11 37.18 -12.01
CA ALA A 201 -17.41 38.56 -11.62
C ALA A 201 -16.45 39.55 -12.29
N HIS A 202 -15.18 39.19 -12.48
CA HIS A 202 -14.22 40.00 -13.24
C HIS A 202 -14.64 40.13 -14.71
N LEU A 203 -15.06 39.03 -15.35
CA LEU A 203 -15.61 39.04 -16.71
C LEU A 203 -16.82 39.97 -16.82
N GLN A 204 -17.78 39.88 -15.89
CA GLN A 204 -18.98 40.73 -15.89
C GLN A 204 -18.66 42.22 -15.72
N ARG A 205 -17.77 42.56 -14.78
CA ARG A 205 -17.36 43.96 -14.55
C ARG A 205 -16.65 44.54 -15.76
N THR A 206 -15.76 43.78 -16.40
CA THR A 206 -15.05 44.20 -17.62
C THR A 206 -16.02 44.36 -18.78
N SER A 207 -16.96 43.44 -18.94
CA SER A 207 -18.02 43.50 -19.94
C SER A 207 -18.92 44.73 -19.77
N MET A 208 -19.34 45.02 -18.53
CA MET A 208 -20.15 46.21 -18.20
C MET A 208 -19.37 47.51 -18.43
N LYS A 209 -18.06 47.53 -18.13
CA LYS A 209 -17.24 48.74 -18.22
C LYS A 209 -16.91 49.13 -19.66
N TYR A 210 -16.60 48.18 -20.53
CA TYR A 210 -16.08 48.46 -21.86
C TYR A 210 -17.03 48.06 -23.01
N PHE A 211 -17.98 47.15 -22.77
CA PHE A 211 -18.84 46.58 -23.82
C PHE A 211 -20.32 46.59 -23.43
N LYS A 212 -20.76 47.60 -22.68
CA LYS A 212 -22.10 47.70 -22.09
C LYS A 212 -23.23 47.45 -23.11
N ASP A 213 -23.13 48.01 -24.31
CA ASP A 213 -24.21 47.96 -25.30
C ASP A 213 -24.43 46.56 -25.90
N LYS A 214 -23.39 45.72 -25.94
CA LYS A 214 -23.44 44.37 -26.52
C LYS A 214 -23.47 43.26 -25.48
N LEU A 215 -22.80 43.44 -24.34
CA LEU A 215 -22.63 42.41 -23.30
C LEU A 215 -23.46 42.67 -22.03
N MET A 216 -24.47 43.54 -22.07
CA MET A 216 -25.34 43.81 -20.91
C MET A 216 -25.99 42.54 -20.34
N ILE A 217 -26.45 41.64 -21.23
CA ILE A 217 -27.08 40.38 -20.85
C ILE A 217 -26.09 39.50 -20.08
N LEU A 218 -24.86 39.37 -20.58
CA LEU A 218 -23.80 38.62 -19.91
C LEU A 218 -23.46 39.23 -18.55
N ALA A 219 -23.34 40.55 -18.49
CA ALA A 219 -22.98 41.27 -17.27
C ALA A 219 -24.02 41.17 -16.15
N LEU A 220 -25.30 40.90 -16.47
CA LEU A 220 -26.40 40.75 -15.51
C LEU A 220 -26.85 39.30 -15.31
N SER A 221 -26.32 38.34 -16.07
CA SER A 221 -26.66 36.93 -15.95
C SER A 221 -26.16 36.36 -14.62
N ASN A 222 -26.82 35.31 -14.11
CA ASN A 222 -26.30 34.59 -12.95
C ASN A 222 -25.08 33.73 -13.33
N TYR A 223 -24.24 33.39 -12.35
CA TYR A 223 -23.02 32.60 -12.59
C TYR A 223 -23.31 31.22 -13.19
N GLY A 224 -24.39 30.55 -12.77
CA GLY A 224 -24.78 29.22 -13.27
C GLY A 224 -25.14 29.17 -14.76
N SER A 225 -25.50 30.31 -15.36
CA SER A 225 -25.74 30.45 -16.80
C SER A 225 -24.42 30.70 -17.54
N ILE A 226 -23.63 31.69 -17.10
CA ILE A 226 -22.39 32.08 -17.80
C ILE A 226 -21.23 31.09 -17.58
N GLU A 227 -21.30 30.20 -16.60
CA GLU A 227 -20.34 29.09 -16.43
C GLU A 227 -20.56 27.96 -17.47
N GLN A 228 -21.71 27.93 -18.14
CA GLN A 228 -22.02 26.96 -19.18
C GLN A 228 -21.46 27.40 -20.52
N ARG A 229 -20.64 26.54 -21.10
CA ARG A 229 -19.95 26.81 -22.37
C ARG A 229 -20.88 27.25 -23.52
N PRO A 230 -22.01 26.58 -23.81
CA PRO A 230 -22.88 26.99 -24.93
C PRO A 230 -23.55 28.36 -24.70
N GLU A 231 -23.94 28.66 -23.47
CA GLU A 231 -24.58 29.93 -23.13
C GLU A 231 -23.59 31.10 -23.21
N LEU A 232 -22.38 30.91 -22.68
CA LEU A 232 -21.30 31.89 -22.76
C LEU A 232 -20.89 32.16 -24.22
N GLU A 233 -20.78 31.13 -25.05
CA GLU A 233 -20.49 31.27 -26.48
C GLU A 233 -21.58 32.06 -27.20
N GLY A 234 -22.85 31.75 -26.93
CA GLY A 234 -23.99 32.48 -27.47
C GLY A 234 -23.97 33.97 -27.11
N GLN A 235 -23.61 34.32 -25.88
CA GLN A 235 -23.54 35.72 -25.43
C GLN A 235 -22.35 36.48 -26.03
N LEU A 236 -21.19 35.83 -26.18
CA LEU A 236 -19.98 36.42 -26.79
C LEU A 236 -20.09 36.55 -28.32
N SER A 237 -21.01 35.83 -28.95
CA SER A 237 -21.20 35.84 -30.41
C SER A 237 -21.51 37.24 -30.99
N SER A 238 -22.05 38.14 -30.16
CA SER A 238 -22.41 39.52 -30.52
C SER A 238 -21.22 40.45 -30.80
N LEU A 239 -20.02 40.09 -30.33
CA LEU A 239 -18.79 40.87 -30.51
C LEU A 239 -18.18 40.60 -31.88
N ASP A 240 -17.64 41.64 -32.51
CA ASP A 240 -16.76 41.47 -33.68
C ASP A 240 -15.35 41.01 -33.28
N ASP A 241 -14.50 40.69 -34.26
CA ASP A 241 -13.17 40.13 -34.00
C ASP A 241 -12.22 41.13 -33.32
N SER A 242 -12.40 42.43 -33.55
CA SER A 242 -11.59 43.48 -32.94
C SER A 242 -11.99 43.73 -31.48
N GLU A 243 -13.29 43.70 -31.22
CA GLU A 243 -13.89 43.80 -29.88
C GLU A 243 -13.54 42.57 -29.04
N LEU A 244 -13.59 41.38 -29.62
CA LEU A 244 -13.22 40.14 -28.95
C LEU A 244 -11.73 40.13 -28.55
N ARG A 245 -10.85 40.62 -29.45
CA ARG A 245 -9.43 40.83 -29.13
C ARG A 245 -9.25 41.85 -28.00
N SER A 246 -9.99 42.96 -28.04
CA SER A 246 -9.95 43.99 -27.00
C SER A 246 -10.43 43.45 -25.64
N LEU A 247 -11.49 42.64 -25.62
CA LEU A 247 -11.98 41.97 -24.41
C LEU A 247 -10.92 41.04 -23.83
N CYS A 248 -10.29 40.19 -24.65
CA CYS A 248 -9.19 39.32 -24.21
C CYS A 248 -8.05 40.13 -23.59
N SER A 249 -7.65 41.24 -24.22
CA SER A 249 -6.60 42.13 -23.69
C SER A 249 -6.98 42.78 -22.36
N HIS A 250 -8.23 43.24 -22.21
CA HIS A 250 -8.71 43.83 -20.95
C HIS A 250 -8.80 42.82 -19.79
N LEU A 251 -9.01 41.54 -20.10
CA LEU A 251 -9.02 40.43 -19.13
C LEU A 251 -7.62 39.87 -18.87
N GLY A 252 -6.58 40.41 -19.51
CA GLY A 252 -5.18 39.99 -19.31
C GLY A 252 -4.77 38.73 -20.06
N PHE A 253 -5.53 38.28 -21.07
CA PHE A 253 -5.14 37.16 -21.93
C PHE A 253 -4.17 37.62 -23.02
N ARG A 254 -3.21 36.75 -23.37
CA ARG A 254 -2.28 36.97 -24.48
C ARG A 254 -3.03 37.01 -25.81
N THR A 255 -2.95 38.15 -26.51
CA THR A 255 -3.56 38.33 -27.84
C THR A 255 -2.58 38.17 -29.00
N ASP A 256 -1.28 38.29 -28.73
CA ASP A 256 -0.21 38.33 -29.72
C ASP A 256 0.82 37.25 -29.44
N TYR A 257 1.26 36.59 -30.52
CA TYR A 257 2.18 35.47 -30.47
C TYR A 257 3.42 35.74 -31.32
N PRO A 258 4.62 35.23 -30.93
CA PRO A 258 5.83 35.39 -31.73
C PRO A 258 5.67 34.75 -33.11
N LYS A 259 6.17 35.40 -34.18
CA LYS A 259 6.04 34.88 -35.56
C LYS A 259 6.58 33.46 -35.73
N GLN A 260 7.53 33.05 -34.91
CA GLN A 260 8.17 31.72 -34.93
C GLN A 260 7.17 30.57 -34.66
N CYS A 261 6.14 30.78 -33.83
CA CYS A 261 5.21 29.71 -33.48
C CYS A 261 4.12 29.43 -34.53
N GLN A 262 4.05 30.22 -35.61
CA GLN A 262 3.05 30.09 -36.69
C GLN A 262 1.59 30.07 -36.22
N ILE A 263 1.30 30.61 -35.03
CA ILE A 263 -0.06 30.81 -34.53
C ILE A 263 -0.60 32.09 -35.15
N THR A 264 -1.72 31.96 -35.86
CA THR A 264 -2.51 33.10 -36.33
C THR A 264 -3.67 33.29 -35.36
N PRO A 265 -3.66 34.33 -34.51
CA PRO A 265 -4.75 34.55 -33.58
C PRO A 265 -5.99 34.99 -34.36
N ASP A 266 -7.01 34.14 -34.33
CA ASP A 266 -8.30 34.32 -35.01
C ASP A 266 -9.45 34.34 -33.99
N ARG A 267 -10.67 34.58 -34.48
CA ARG A 267 -11.88 34.54 -33.65
C ARG A 267 -12.02 33.24 -32.87
N HIS A 268 -11.70 32.11 -33.51
CA HIS A 268 -11.82 30.78 -32.89
C HIS A 268 -10.88 30.64 -31.69
N LEU A 269 -9.65 31.13 -31.79
CA LEU A 269 -8.69 31.11 -30.68
C LEU A 269 -9.18 31.98 -29.52
N TYR A 270 -9.62 33.21 -29.78
CA TYR A 270 -10.11 34.09 -28.72
C TYR A 270 -11.35 33.54 -28.00
N LEU A 271 -12.31 32.99 -28.76
CA LEU A 271 -13.46 32.32 -28.17
C LEU A 271 -13.03 31.10 -27.34
N GLU A 272 -12.16 30.23 -27.85
CA GLU A 272 -11.70 29.07 -27.09
C GLU A 272 -10.98 29.45 -25.80
N ILE A 273 -10.17 30.52 -25.81
CA ILE A 273 -9.50 31.05 -24.61
C ILE A 273 -10.54 31.43 -23.55
N LEU A 274 -11.51 32.27 -23.90
CA LEU A 274 -12.54 32.71 -22.97
C LEU A 274 -13.40 31.54 -22.48
N LEU A 275 -13.89 30.70 -23.39
CA LEU A 275 -14.75 29.57 -23.06
C LEU A 275 -14.06 28.54 -22.17
N SER A 276 -12.82 28.16 -22.47
CA SER A 276 -12.08 27.18 -21.66
C SER A 276 -11.63 27.71 -20.29
N PHE A 277 -11.47 29.03 -20.15
CA PHE A 277 -11.13 29.65 -18.88
C PHE A 277 -12.34 29.76 -17.95
N TYR A 278 -13.49 30.20 -18.48
CA TYR A 278 -14.72 30.45 -17.72
C TYR A 278 -15.71 29.28 -17.70
N GLU A 279 -15.47 28.18 -18.43
CA GLU A 279 -16.28 26.96 -18.27
C GLU A 279 -16.11 26.37 -16.86
N ARG A 280 -17.21 25.91 -16.26
CA ARG A 280 -17.14 25.20 -14.98
C ARG A 280 -16.30 23.94 -15.12
N LYS A 281 -15.23 23.87 -14.33
CA LYS A 281 -14.35 22.69 -14.25
C LYS A 281 -14.87 21.77 -13.16
N ALA A 282 -15.24 20.54 -13.54
CA ALA A 282 -15.60 19.53 -12.58
C ALA A 282 -14.36 19.15 -11.74
N PRO A 283 -14.46 19.12 -10.41
CA PRO A 283 -13.37 18.66 -9.56
C PRO A 283 -13.04 17.20 -9.88
N PHE A 284 -11.79 16.79 -9.64
CA PHE A 284 -11.37 15.42 -9.98
C PHE A 284 -12.09 14.37 -9.12
N GLN A 285 -12.54 14.75 -7.92
CA GLN A 285 -13.38 13.93 -7.06
C GLN A 285 -14.69 13.55 -7.76
N ASP A 286 -15.35 14.50 -8.42
CA ASP A 286 -16.58 14.26 -9.18
C ASP A 286 -16.30 13.35 -10.37
N ALA A 287 -15.19 13.57 -11.09
CA ALA A 287 -14.79 12.72 -12.20
C ALA A 287 -14.59 11.27 -11.75
N VAL A 288 -13.86 11.06 -10.64
CA VAL A 288 -13.61 9.73 -10.07
C VAL A 288 -14.88 9.07 -9.54
N SER A 289 -15.79 9.83 -8.91
CA SER A 289 -17.07 9.29 -8.41
C SER A 289 -17.96 8.67 -9.51
N ARG A 290 -17.78 9.13 -10.76
CA ARG A 290 -18.52 8.65 -11.94
C ARG A 290 -17.80 7.57 -12.73
N LEU A 291 -16.53 7.29 -12.42
CA LEU A 291 -15.77 6.24 -13.09
C LEU A 291 -16.23 4.88 -12.59
N SER A 292 -16.53 3.97 -13.53
CA SER A 292 -16.84 2.59 -13.19
C SER A 292 -15.62 1.90 -12.56
N ILE A 293 -15.86 1.26 -11.43
CA ILE A 293 -14.91 0.41 -10.70
C ILE A 293 -14.96 -1.06 -11.17
N VAL A 294 -15.99 -1.44 -11.92
CA VAL A 294 -16.16 -2.77 -12.50
C VAL A 294 -16.01 -2.73 -14.01
N PRO A 295 -15.41 -3.76 -14.63
CA PRO A 295 -15.17 -3.74 -16.07
C PRO A 295 -16.42 -4.13 -16.87
N THR A 296 -16.52 -3.52 -18.04
CA THR A 296 -17.34 -3.98 -19.18
C THR A 296 -16.43 -4.26 -20.38
N GLU A 297 -16.95 -4.83 -21.45
CA GLU A 297 -16.20 -5.03 -22.70
C GLU A 297 -15.61 -3.72 -23.25
N GLU A 298 -16.33 -2.60 -23.10
CA GLU A 298 -15.88 -1.29 -23.58
C GLU A 298 -14.64 -0.81 -22.81
N ASN A 299 -14.54 -1.14 -21.53
CA ASN A 299 -13.39 -0.76 -20.70
C ASN A 299 -12.20 -1.70 -20.85
N LEU A 300 -12.44 -3.01 -21.02
CA LEU A 300 -11.36 -3.99 -21.15
C LEU A 300 -10.61 -3.87 -22.48
N TYR A 301 -11.32 -3.47 -23.53
CA TYR A 301 -10.79 -3.29 -24.88
C TYR A 301 -10.69 -1.81 -25.25
N ASP A 302 -10.62 -0.92 -24.25
CA ASP A 302 -10.32 0.48 -24.47
C ASP A 302 -8.98 0.60 -25.24
N PRO A 303 -8.93 1.30 -26.39
CA PRO A 303 -7.70 1.52 -27.13
C PRO A 303 -6.55 2.08 -26.30
N ALA A 304 -6.84 2.89 -25.28
CA ALA A 304 -5.83 3.41 -24.36
C ALA A 304 -5.22 2.30 -23.49
N LEU A 305 -6.05 1.37 -22.98
CA LEU A 305 -5.58 0.23 -22.19
C LEU A 305 -4.79 -0.76 -23.06
N LEU A 306 -5.26 -1.03 -24.28
CA LEU A 306 -4.59 -1.92 -25.24
C LEU A 306 -3.21 -1.42 -25.66
N ARG A 307 -3.07 -0.09 -25.86
CA ARG A 307 -1.78 0.54 -26.22
C ARG A 307 -0.69 0.27 -25.17
N ASN A 308 -1.07 0.17 -23.90
CA ASN A 308 -0.14 -0.06 -22.80
C ASN A 308 0.50 -1.46 -22.87
N GLU A 309 -0.15 -2.46 -23.48
CA GLU A 309 0.39 -3.82 -23.56
C GLU A 309 1.55 -3.95 -24.53
N THR A 310 1.52 -3.16 -25.60
CA THR A 310 2.56 -3.13 -26.63
C THR A 310 3.68 -2.15 -26.28
N TYR A 311 3.79 -1.73 -25.01
CA TYR A 311 4.79 -0.77 -24.60
C TYR A 311 6.20 -1.37 -24.67
N ASP A 312 7.06 -0.71 -25.46
CA ASP A 312 8.46 -1.07 -25.71
C ASP A 312 9.43 0.08 -25.34
N GLY A 313 8.92 1.14 -24.70
CA GLY A 313 9.69 2.35 -24.39
C GLY A 313 9.74 3.39 -25.51
N SER A 314 9.41 3.05 -26.76
CA SER A 314 9.59 3.96 -27.90
C SER A 314 8.61 5.14 -27.90
N LYS A 315 7.35 4.92 -27.51
CA LYS A 315 6.28 5.93 -27.48
C LYS A 315 5.77 6.24 -26.06
N PRO A 316 5.33 7.49 -25.81
CA PRO A 316 4.81 7.86 -24.50
C PRO A 316 3.44 7.22 -24.29
N LEU A 317 3.01 7.18 -23.03
CA LEU A 317 1.70 6.69 -22.66
C LEU A 317 0.97 7.78 -21.88
N ALA A 318 -0.33 7.91 -22.11
CA ALA A 318 -1.18 8.88 -21.41
C ALA A 318 -1.67 8.33 -20.07
N ILE A 319 -0.73 7.89 -19.23
CA ILE A 319 -1.00 7.35 -17.90
C ILE A 319 -0.25 8.17 -16.84
N PRO A 320 -0.84 8.39 -15.67
CA PRO A 320 -0.15 9.11 -14.59
C PRO A 320 1.03 8.29 -14.08
N LYS A 321 2.08 8.98 -13.63
CA LYS A 321 3.29 8.37 -13.05
C LYS A 321 3.33 8.54 -11.55
N LEU A 322 3.73 7.50 -10.83
CA LEU A 322 4.11 7.60 -9.42
C LEU A 322 5.54 8.12 -9.33
N ASN A 323 5.66 9.42 -9.08
CA ASN A 323 6.95 10.10 -8.93
C ASN A 323 7.33 10.15 -7.44
N LEU A 324 8.46 10.80 -7.13
CA LEU A 324 8.86 11.03 -5.74
C LEU A 324 7.94 11.99 -4.98
N GLN A 325 7.29 12.90 -5.71
CA GLN A 325 6.45 13.96 -5.17
C GLN A 325 5.05 13.94 -5.79
N TYR A 326 4.08 14.36 -4.99
CA TYR A 326 2.66 14.46 -5.38
C TYR A 326 2.12 15.84 -5.01
N LEU A 327 1.26 16.43 -5.85
CA LEU A 327 0.73 17.78 -5.61
C LEU A 327 -0.07 17.83 -4.30
N SER A 328 -0.93 16.85 -4.05
CA SER A 328 -1.68 16.68 -2.82
C SER A 328 -1.98 15.20 -2.56
N LEU A 329 -2.59 14.87 -1.41
CA LEU A 329 -3.06 13.52 -1.15
C LEU A 329 -4.13 13.08 -2.16
N GLY A 330 -4.98 14.01 -2.62
CA GLY A 330 -5.96 13.78 -3.66
C GLY A 330 -5.33 13.43 -5.02
N ASP A 331 -4.22 14.10 -5.38
CA ASP A 331 -3.43 13.76 -6.58
C ASP A 331 -2.88 12.34 -6.48
N PHE A 332 -2.18 12.01 -5.38
CA PHE A 332 -1.67 10.67 -5.13
C PHE A 332 -2.76 9.60 -5.29
N LEU A 333 -3.88 9.76 -4.58
CA LEU A 333 -5.00 8.82 -4.63
C LEU A 333 -5.60 8.68 -6.04
N TRP A 334 -5.73 9.80 -6.78
CA TRP A 334 -6.22 9.80 -8.15
C TRP A 334 -5.30 9.01 -9.09
N ARG A 335 -3.98 9.24 -9.03
CA ARG A 335 -3.00 8.49 -9.83
C ARG A 335 -3.04 7.00 -9.51
N SER A 336 -3.00 6.66 -8.21
CA SER A 336 -3.08 5.28 -7.76
C SER A 336 -4.38 4.60 -8.21
N PHE A 337 -5.52 5.31 -8.17
CA PHE A 337 -6.82 4.76 -8.58
C PHE A 337 -6.85 4.38 -10.06
N LEU A 338 -6.35 5.26 -10.93
CA LEU A 338 -6.31 4.99 -12.36
C LEU A 338 -5.35 3.84 -12.69
N LEU A 339 -4.18 3.77 -12.06
CA LEU A 339 -3.22 2.70 -12.26
C LEU A 339 -3.73 1.35 -11.75
N TYR A 340 -4.25 1.32 -10.52
CA TYR A 340 -4.79 0.10 -9.92
C TYR A 340 -5.98 -0.44 -10.73
N ARG A 341 -6.90 0.44 -11.15
CA ARG A 341 -8.04 0.05 -11.99
C ARG A 341 -7.58 -0.52 -13.33
N SER A 342 -6.63 0.15 -13.99
CA SER A 342 -6.14 -0.28 -15.31
C SER A 342 -5.41 -1.62 -15.22
N GLU A 343 -4.61 -1.83 -14.18
CA GLU A 343 -3.92 -3.11 -13.95
C GLU A 343 -4.92 -4.23 -13.62
N ALA A 344 -5.91 -3.98 -12.75
CA ALA A 344 -6.94 -4.96 -12.46
C ALA A 344 -7.73 -5.35 -13.73
N PHE A 345 -8.08 -4.37 -14.57
CA PHE A 345 -8.81 -4.61 -15.81
C PHE A 345 -7.97 -5.40 -16.82
N PHE A 346 -6.67 -5.08 -16.93
CA PHE A 346 -5.74 -5.87 -17.74
C PHE A 346 -5.72 -7.35 -17.31
N GLN A 347 -5.57 -7.61 -16.00
CA GLN A 347 -5.56 -8.98 -15.47
C GLN A 347 -6.90 -9.71 -15.72
N ILE A 348 -8.03 -9.05 -15.46
CA ILE A 348 -9.36 -9.61 -15.71
C ILE A 348 -9.52 -9.98 -17.19
N ARG A 349 -9.07 -9.13 -18.12
CA ARG A 349 -9.17 -9.43 -19.54
C ARG A 349 -8.37 -10.67 -19.92
N LYS A 350 -7.11 -10.78 -19.49
CA LYS A 350 -6.26 -11.96 -19.76
C LYS A 350 -6.87 -13.23 -19.17
N ASP A 351 -7.45 -13.14 -17.97
CA ASP A 351 -8.17 -14.25 -17.35
C ASP A 351 -9.39 -14.67 -18.19
N MET A 352 -10.24 -13.71 -18.61
CA MET A 352 -11.43 -13.99 -19.41
C MET A 352 -11.08 -14.57 -20.79
N GLU A 353 -10.09 -14.01 -21.48
CA GLU A 353 -9.58 -14.53 -22.76
C GLU A 353 -9.07 -15.97 -22.62
N THR A 354 -8.30 -16.24 -21.56
CA THR A 354 -7.80 -17.60 -21.27
C THR A 354 -8.93 -18.58 -20.96
N ILE A 355 -9.96 -18.14 -20.24
CA ILE A 355 -11.15 -18.94 -19.94
C ILE A 355 -11.89 -19.31 -21.22
N VAL A 356 -12.19 -18.33 -22.08
CA VAL A 356 -12.90 -18.56 -23.35
C VAL A 356 -12.09 -19.49 -24.25
N LYS A 357 -10.77 -19.29 -24.35
CA LYS A 357 -9.86 -20.17 -25.11
C LYS A 357 -9.90 -21.62 -24.62
N ARG A 358 -9.95 -21.85 -23.30
CA ARG A 358 -10.04 -23.20 -22.70
C ARG A 358 -11.40 -23.86 -22.87
N MET A 359 -12.48 -23.08 -22.90
CA MET A 359 -13.84 -23.60 -23.13
C MET A 359 -14.08 -24.07 -24.56
N GLN A 360 -13.21 -23.69 -25.51
CA GLN A 360 -13.28 -24.07 -26.93
C GLN A 360 -14.69 -23.95 -27.51
N PRO A 361 -15.25 -22.71 -27.55
CA PRO A 361 -16.57 -22.49 -28.11
C PRO A 361 -16.59 -22.85 -29.61
N ARG A 362 -17.60 -23.60 -30.05
CA ARG A 362 -17.86 -23.91 -31.46
C ARG A 362 -19.27 -23.51 -31.84
N ALA A 363 -19.41 -22.92 -33.02
CA ALA A 363 -20.71 -22.68 -33.60
C ALA A 363 -21.35 -24.03 -33.96
N SER A 364 -22.61 -24.24 -33.58
CA SER A 364 -23.40 -25.37 -34.04
C SER A 364 -23.66 -25.26 -35.55
N ARG A 365 -24.04 -26.37 -36.19
CA ARG A 365 -24.31 -26.46 -37.63
C ARG A 365 -25.40 -25.49 -38.12
N ASP A 366 -26.30 -25.08 -37.22
CA ASP A 366 -27.38 -24.14 -37.51
C ASP A 366 -26.94 -22.66 -37.44
N GLY A 367 -25.68 -22.39 -37.05
CA GLY A 367 -25.09 -21.04 -36.93
C GLY A 367 -25.66 -20.18 -35.79
N LYS A 368 -26.74 -20.62 -35.12
CA LYS A 368 -27.46 -19.85 -34.09
C LYS A 368 -27.16 -20.27 -32.64
N SER A 369 -26.70 -21.50 -32.43
CA SER A 369 -26.38 -22.04 -31.11
C SER A 369 -24.89 -22.32 -31.00
N LEU A 370 -24.37 -22.26 -29.77
CA LEU A 370 -22.95 -22.38 -29.47
C LEU A 370 -22.76 -23.55 -28.50
N THR A 371 -21.84 -24.46 -28.84
CA THR A 371 -21.46 -25.58 -27.99
C THR A 371 -20.07 -25.34 -27.41
N PHE A 372 -19.85 -25.74 -26.17
CA PHE A 372 -18.55 -25.65 -25.51
C PHE A 372 -17.96 -27.05 -25.41
N ASP A 373 -16.95 -27.33 -26.23
CA ASP A 373 -16.33 -28.65 -26.29
C ASP A 373 -15.20 -28.80 -25.25
N GLY A 374 -14.67 -27.68 -24.76
CA GLY A 374 -13.61 -27.60 -23.77
C GLY A 374 -14.13 -27.39 -22.34
N PHE A 375 -13.22 -27.48 -21.38
CA PHE A 375 -13.52 -27.33 -19.96
C PHE A 375 -12.62 -26.28 -19.30
N SER A 376 -13.21 -25.43 -18.46
CA SER A 376 -12.46 -24.52 -17.58
C SER A 376 -12.92 -24.71 -16.14
N ARG A 377 -11.99 -24.93 -15.21
CA ARG A 377 -12.27 -24.98 -13.76
C ARG A 377 -12.89 -23.67 -13.23
N MET A 378 -12.67 -22.57 -13.96
CA MET A 378 -13.04 -21.21 -13.57
C MET A 378 -14.34 -20.72 -14.23
N ALA A 379 -14.96 -21.49 -15.12
CA ALA A 379 -16.20 -21.06 -15.79
C ALA A 379 -17.19 -22.19 -16.05
N ILE A 380 -18.47 -21.87 -16.06
CA ILE A 380 -19.58 -22.79 -16.30
C ILE A 380 -20.53 -22.18 -17.35
N PRO A 381 -20.90 -22.92 -18.42
CA PRO A 381 -21.98 -22.51 -19.32
C PRO A 381 -23.31 -22.38 -18.59
N ILE A 382 -24.07 -21.32 -18.89
CA ILE A 382 -25.39 -21.05 -18.30
C ILE A 382 -26.40 -20.74 -19.40
N SER A 383 -27.69 -20.87 -19.10
CA SER A 383 -28.76 -20.56 -20.05
C SER A 383 -28.96 -19.05 -20.22
N LYS A 384 -29.28 -18.35 -19.12
CA LYS A 384 -29.28 -16.90 -18.99
C LYS A 384 -29.42 -16.50 -17.51
N PRO A 385 -28.95 -15.32 -17.10
CA PRO A 385 -29.30 -14.73 -15.81
C PRO A 385 -30.79 -14.34 -15.79
N ALA A 386 -31.50 -14.69 -14.71
CA ALA A 386 -32.89 -14.31 -14.48
C ALA A 386 -32.96 -13.14 -13.49
N ILE A 387 -33.41 -11.96 -13.94
CA ILE A 387 -33.54 -10.79 -13.06
C ILE A 387 -34.77 -10.97 -12.16
N ILE A 388 -34.55 -10.89 -10.85
CA ILE A 388 -35.57 -11.12 -9.82
C ILE A 388 -36.14 -9.80 -9.33
N GLU A 389 -35.27 -8.82 -9.07
CA GLU A 389 -35.63 -7.58 -8.39
C GLU A 389 -34.81 -6.41 -8.92
N VAL A 390 -35.47 -5.27 -9.13
CA VAL A 390 -34.83 -3.99 -9.48
C VAL A 390 -35.36 -2.95 -8.49
N ALA A 391 -34.48 -2.46 -7.62
CA ALA A 391 -34.85 -1.48 -6.62
C ALA A 391 -34.95 -0.07 -7.22
N PRO A 392 -35.83 0.81 -6.69
CA PRO A 392 -35.91 2.19 -7.14
C PRO A 392 -34.58 2.94 -6.91
N PRO A 393 -34.25 3.96 -7.74
CA PRO A 393 -33.07 4.80 -7.55
C PRO A 393 -33.05 5.53 -6.21
N LYS A 394 -31.85 5.76 -5.67
CA LYS A 394 -31.65 6.64 -4.51
C LYS A 394 -31.83 8.11 -4.91
N VAL A 395 -32.16 8.97 -3.94
CA VAL A 395 -32.31 10.42 -4.19
C VAL A 395 -31.01 11.00 -4.76
N GLY A 396 -31.09 11.72 -5.88
CA GLY A 396 -29.94 12.30 -6.58
C GLY A 396 -29.25 11.36 -7.57
N PHE A 397 -29.64 10.08 -7.62
CA PHE A 397 -29.10 9.08 -8.53
C PHE A 397 -30.13 8.68 -9.60
N SER A 398 -29.65 8.34 -10.80
CA SER A 398 -30.50 7.91 -11.93
C SER A 398 -30.51 6.40 -12.15
N ASN A 399 -29.54 5.69 -11.56
CA ASN A 399 -29.40 4.25 -11.58
C ASN A 399 -30.19 3.58 -10.44
N PRO A 400 -30.62 2.31 -10.60
CA PRO A 400 -31.28 1.54 -9.53
C PRO A 400 -30.42 1.45 -8.26
N ALA A 401 -31.04 1.34 -7.08
CA ALA A 401 -30.27 1.15 -5.84
C ALA A 401 -29.55 -0.21 -5.77
N PHE A 402 -30.17 -1.25 -6.32
CA PHE A 402 -29.56 -2.56 -6.58
C PHE A 402 -30.36 -3.31 -7.65
N VAL A 403 -29.72 -4.29 -8.29
CA VAL A 403 -30.34 -5.17 -9.27
C VAL A 403 -29.99 -6.61 -8.91
N ARG A 404 -30.97 -7.46 -8.61
CA ARG A 404 -30.75 -8.83 -8.17
C ARG A 404 -31.11 -9.82 -9.28
N ALA A 405 -30.24 -10.80 -9.50
CA ALA A 405 -30.44 -11.86 -10.48
C ALA A 405 -30.14 -13.25 -9.90
N GLU A 406 -30.78 -14.27 -10.45
CA GLU A 406 -30.50 -15.67 -10.20
C GLU A 406 -29.78 -16.29 -11.39
N ILE A 407 -28.72 -17.05 -11.13
CA ILE A 407 -27.97 -17.80 -12.13
C ILE A 407 -27.99 -19.27 -11.75
N VAL A 408 -28.53 -20.11 -12.62
CA VAL A 408 -28.56 -21.56 -12.42
C VAL A 408 -27.31 -22.18 -13.05
N ILE A 409 -26.53 -22.93 -12.27
CA ILE A 409 -25.32 -23.63 -12.73
C ILE A 409 -25.48 -25.15 -12.59
N GLU A 410 -25.02 -25.88 -13.60
CA GLU A 410 -24.98 -27.34 -13.59
C GLU A 410 -23.66 -27.84 -13.01
N VAL A 411 -23.69 -28.38 -11.78
CA VAL A 411 -22.50 -28.86 -11.07
C VAL A 411 -22.35 -30.39 -11.08
N GLY A 412 -23.38 -31.11 -11.54
CA GLY A 412 -23.42 -32.57 -11.51
C GLY A 412 -22.28 -33.27 -12.25
N ARG A 413 -21.73 -32.63 -13.30
CA ARG A 413 -20.62 -33.16 -14.12
C ARG A 413 -19.23 -32.72 -13.64
N LEU A 414 -19.14 -31.80 -12.68
CA LEU A 414 -17.86 -31.26 -12.19
C LEU A 414 -17.19 -32.23 -11.21
N ALA A 415 -15.88 -32.41 -11.32
CA ALA A 415 -15.09 -33.15 -10.33
C ALA A 415 -15.31 -32.56 -8.92
N ASP A 416 -15.27 -33.40 -7.88
CA ASP A 416 -15.66 -32.98 -6.52
C ASP A 416 -14.87 -31.78 -6.00
N HIS A 417 -13.57 -31.70 -6.26
CA HIS A 417 -12.75 -30.54 -5.88
C HIS A 417 -13.20 -29.25 -6.58
N VAL A 418 -13.50 -29.30 -7.89
CA VAL A 418 -14.00 -28.13 -8.63
C VAL A 418 -15.37 -27.73 -8.13
N ARG A 419 -16.26 -28.69 -7.85
CA ARG A 419 -17.58 -28.40 -7.28
C ARG A 419 -17.45 -27.68 -5.95
N MET A 420 -16.62 -28.20 -5.03
CA MET A 420 -16.41 -27.60 -3.72
C MET A 420 -15.94 -26.14 -3.84
N GLU A 421 -15.12 -25.81 -4.84
CA GLU A 421 -14.69 -24.42 -5.07
C GLU A 421 -15.78 -23.47 -5.57
N TRP A 422 -16.76 -23.97 -6.32
CA TRP A 422 -17.94 -23.19 -6.71
C TRP A 422 -18.94 -23.08 -5.55
N GLU A 423 -19.02 -24.11 -4.71
CA GLU A 423 -19.83 -24.10 -3.48
C GLU A 423 -19.22 -23.23 -2.38
N SER A 424 -17.90 -22.98 -2.42
CA SER A 424 -17.19 -22.14 -1.45
C SER A 424 -17.22 -20.63 -1.76
N LEU A 425 -17.94 -20.20 -2.80
CA LEU A 425 -18.12 -18.78 -3.10
C LEU A 425 -18.85 -18.11 -1.94
N ARG A 426 -18.28 -17.01 -1.44
CA ARG A 426 -18.76 -16.27 -0.27
C ARG A 426 -19.57 -15.03 -0.69
N PRO A 427 -20.39 -14.46 0.19
CA PRO A 427 -20.95 -13.14 -0.03
C PRO A 427 -19.86 -12.12 -0.38
N ASP A 428 -20.17 -11.20 -1.28
CA ASP A 428 -19.29 -10.17 -1.83
C ASP A 428 -18.21 -10.67 -2.82
N ASP A 429 -18.13 -11.99 -3.08
CA ASP A 429 -17.26 -12.50 -4.15
C ASP A 429 -17.72 -12.01 -5.52
N VAL A 430 -16.77 -11.54 -6.33
CA VAL A 430 -17.06 -11.03 -7.68
C VAL A 430 -17.04 -12.16 -8.71
N VAL A 431 -18.11 -12.27 -9.51
CA VAL A 431 -18.20 -13.16 -10.68
C VAL A 431 -18.46 -12.36 -11.95
N PHE A 432 -18.12 -12.96 -13.08
CA PHE A 432 -18.20 -12.36 -14.41
C PHE A 432 -19.20 -13.10 -15.27
N LEU A 433 -20.06 -12.35 -15.95
CA LEU A 433 -21.09 -12.84 -16.84
C LEU A 433 -20.66 -12.54 -18.27
N LEU A 434 -20.43 -13.59 -19.05
CA LEU A 434 -19.90 -13.50 -20.41
C LEU A 434 -20.99 -13.83 -21.43
N ALA A 435 -21.06 -13.04 -22.49
CA ALA A 435 -21.74 -13.41 -23.73
C ALA A 435 -20.67 -13.82 -24.76
N VAL A 436 -20.66 -15.09 -25.14
CA VAL A 436 -19.77 -15.64 -26.18
C VAL A 436 -20.61 -15.96 -27.41
N GLN A 437 -20.26 -15.40 -28.58
CA GLN A 437 -21.07 -15.53 -29.79
C GLN A 437 -20.22 -15.87 -31.02
N PRO A 438 -20.78 -16.59 -32.02
CA PRO A 438 -20.11 -16.88 -33.28
C PRO A 438 -20.11 -15.66 -34.21
N GLY A 439 -19.00 -15.42 -34.91
CA GLY A 439 -18.99 -14.58 -36.13
C GLY A 439 -19.04 -13.06 -35.96
N ALA A 440 -18.66 -12.49 -34.82
CA ALA A 440 -18.37 -11.05 -34.76
C ALA A 440 -16.90 -10.83 -35.16
N ALA A 441 -16.66 -10.37 -36.39
CA ALA A 441 -15.37 -9.78 -36.76
C ALA A 441 -15.03 -8.74 -35.69
N ASN A 442 -14.04 -9.06 -34.86
CA ASN A 442 -13.78 -8.28 -33.68
C ASN A 442 -13.18 -6.95 -34.14
N LYS A 443 -13.98 -5.88 -34.18
CA LYS A 443 -13.43 -4.50 -34.30
C LYS A 443 -12.46 -4.19 -33.15
N MET A 444 -12.43 -5.05 -32.11
CA MET A 444 -11.66 -4.92 -30.88
C MET A 444 -10.40 -5.83 -30.82
N ALA A 445 -10.07 -6.60 -31.87
CA ALA A 445 -8.84 -7.41 -31.89
C ALA A 445 -7.73 -6.75 -32.72
N PHE A 446 -6.65 -6.35 -32.07
CA PHE A 446 -5.38 -5.96 -32.70
C PHE A 446 -4.45 -7.16 -32.95
N GLN A 447 -4.98 -8.39 -33.06
CA GLN A 447 -4.19 -9.59 -33.36
C GLN A 447 -4.80 -10.47 -34.45
N ASP A 448 -3.90 -10.88 -35.35
CA ASP A 448 -3.94 -11.90 -36.39
C ASP A 448 -5.17 -11.94 -37.34
N PRO A 449 -5.06 -11.41 -38.57
CA PRO A 449 -6.13 -11.48 -39.58
C PRO A 449 -6.46 -12.91 -40.06
N THR A 450 -5.82 -13.94 -39.49
CA THR A 450 -5.98 -15.36 -39.85
C THR A 450 -7.05 -16.10 -39.01
N LEU A 451 -7.65 -15.47 -37.97
CA LEU A 451 -8.59 -16.10 -37.03
C LEU A 451 -10.05 -15.59 -37.14
N THR A 452 -10.51 -15.26 -38.34
CA THR A 452 -11.79 -14.56 -38.58
C THR A 452 -13.08 -15.34 -38.29
N ASP A 453 -13.01 -16.65 -38.02
CA ASP A 453 -14.20 -17.52 -37.86
C ASP A 453 -14.36 -18.18 -36.46
N SER A 454 -13.56 -17.81 -35.47
CA SER A 454 -13.68 -18.37 -34.12
C SER A 454 -14.66 -17.57 -33.24
N PRO A 455 -15.56 -18.22 -32.45
CA PRO A 455 -16.43 -17.51 -31.53
C PRO A 455 -15.66 -16.72 -30.47
N SER A 456 -16.10 -15.51 -30.16
CA SER A 456 -15.39 -14.57 -29.29
C SER A 456 -16.29 -13.97 -28.20
N LEU A 457 -15.65 -13.37 -27.19
CA LEU A 457 -16.32 -12.63 -26.11
C LEU A 457 -16.89 -11.32 -26.67
N THR A 458 -18.21 -11.13 -26.62
CA THR A 458 -18.87 -9.91 -27.11
C THR A 458 -19.31 -8.97 -26.00
N HIS A 459 -19.77 -9.50 -24.86
CA HIS A 459 -20.18 -8.69 -23.70
C HIS A 459 -19.68 -9.28 -22.39
N LEU A 460 -19.36 -8.39 -21.44
CA LEU A 460 -18.93 -8.73 -20.09
C LEU A 460 -19.71 -7.91 -19.07
N ARG A 461 -20.39 -8.56 -18.12
CA ARG A 461 -20.96 -7.89 -16.94
C ARG A 461 -20.37 -8.46 -15.66
N THR A 462 -20.31 -7.62 -14.66
CA THR A 462 -19.81 -7.98 -13.34
C THR A 462 -21.00 -8.16 -12.40
N ALA A 463 -20.93 -9.19 -11.55
CA ALA A 463 -21.93 -9.47 -10.54
C ALA A 463 -21.25 -9.86 -9.23
N GLU A 464 -21.94 -9.63 -8.12
CA GLU A 464 -21.47 -9.92 -6.77
C GLU A 464 -22.33 -11.00 -6.14
N ILE A 465 -21.70 -12.02 -5.55
CA ILE A 465 -22.39 -13.12 -4.89
C ILE A 465 -23.11 -12.57 -3.66
N VAL A 466 -24.42 -12.76 -3.61
CA VAL A 466 -25.21 -12.54 -2.39
C VAL A 466 -25.26 -13.84 -1.60
N GLN A 467 -25.55 -14.96 -2.28
CA GLN A 467 -25.68 -16.26 -1.66
C GLN A 467 -25.60 -17.40 -2.67
N VAL A 468 -25.03 -18.53 -2.25
CA VAL A 468 -25.14 -19.81 -2.98
C VAL A 468 -26.30 -20.62 -2.40
N LEU A 469 -27.21 -21.06 -3.26
CA LEU A 469 -28.42 -21.79 -2.90
C LEU A 469 -28.38 -23.23 -3.45
N ASP A 470 -29.05 -24.13 -2.72
CA ASP A 470 -29.32 -25.49 -3.18
C ASP A 470 -30.40 -25.54 -4.27
N GLU A 471 -30.74 -26.75 -4.74
CA GLU A 471 -31.75 -26.97 -5.77
C GLU A 471 -33.16 -26.49 -5.34
N ASN A 472 -33.42 -26.43 -4.03
CA ASN A 472 -34.67 -25.98 -3.43
C ASN A 472 -34.68 -24.48 -3.10
N GLY A 473 -33.63 -23.73 -3.46
CA GLY A 473 -33.50 -22.32 -3.15
C GLY A 473 -33.16 -22.03 -1.68
N ARG A 474 -32.64 -23.01 -0.94
CA ARG A 474 -32.20 -22.82 0.45
C ARG A 474 -30.71 -22.45 0.50
N PRO A 475 -30.29 -21.58 1.43
CA PRO A 475 -28.88 -21.28 1.67
C PRO A 475 -28.04 -22.54 1.87
N LEU A 476 -26.93 -22.63 1.13
CA LEU A 476 -25.92 -23.64 1.41
C LEU A 476 -25.28 -23.30 2.77
N ARG A 477 -25.47 -24.15 3.78
CA ARG A 477 -24.75 -24.04 5.06
C ARG A 477 -23.39 -24.71 4.93
N GLU A 478 -22.39 -24.19 5.65
CA GLU A 478 -21.09 -24.84 5.74
C GLU A 478 -21.26 -26.31 6.19
N PRO A 479 -20.51 -27.25 5.60
CA PRO A 479 -20.60 -28.64 5.98
C PRO A 479 -20.09 -28.77 7.41
N VAL A 480 -21.00 -28.90 8.38
CA VAL A 480 -20.65 -29.33 9.75
C VAL A 480 -19.88 -30.64 9.62
N SER A 481 -18.65 -30.65 10.12
CA SER A 481 -17.74 -31.79 10.22
C SER A 481 -18.34 -32.85 11.16
N GLY A 482 -19.37 -33.54 10.69
CA GLY A 482 -20.15 -34.43 11.55
C GLY A 482 -21.39 -35.01 10.88
N GLN A 483 -21.28 -35.51 9.65
CA GLN A 483 -22.29 -36.42 9.12
C GLN A 483 -21.63 -37.71 8.65
N THR A 484 -21.63 -38.66 9.58
CA THR A 484 -21.49 -40.10 9.36
C THR A 484 -22.62 -40.60 8.45
N ASN A 485 -22.31 -41.62 7.62
CA ASN A 485 -23.17 -42.34 6.68
C ASN A 485 -23.04 -41.95 5.18
N GLY A 486 -21.86 -42.21 4.62
CA GLY A 486 -21.67 -43.08 3.43
C GLY A 486 -22.28 -42.74 2.06
N HIS A 487 -23.39 -42.02 1.94
CA HIS A 487 -24.06 -41.74 0.66
C HIS A 487 -24.49 -40.27 0.57
N ARG A 488 -23.61 -39.40 0.05
CA ARG A 488 -24.00 -38.04 -0.35
C ARG A 488 -24.63 -38.11 -1.75
N SER A 489 -25.92 -37.75 -1.85
CA SER A 489 -26.55 -37.48 -3.15
C SER A 489 -25.78 -36.38 -3.85
N ARG A 490 -25.20 -36.68 -5.02
CA ARG A 490 -24.41 -35.70 -5.78
C ARG A 490 -25.36 -34.65 -6.34
N PRO A 491 -25.25 -33.38 -5.90
CA PRO A 491 -26.11 -32.32 -6.40
C PRO A 491 -25.92 -32.15 -7.91
N ARG A 492 -27.01 -31.95 -8.63
CA ARG A 492 -26.96 -31.70 -10.08
C ARG A 492 -26.89 -30.21 -10.36
N ILE A 493 -27.60 -29.40 -9.57
CA ILE A 493 -27.78 -27.97 -9.80
C ILE A 493 -27.41 -27.16 -8.54
N ARG A 494 -26.89 -25.96 -8.76
CA ARG A 494 -26.78 -24.89 -7.75
C ARG A 494 -27.36 -23.61 -8.33
N ARG A 495 -27.86 -22.73 -7.47
CA ARG A 495 -28.37 -21.41 -7.87
C ARG A 495 -27.53 -20.35 -7.19
N LEU A 496 -26.96 -19.44 -7.97
CA LEU A 496 -26.22 -18.29 -7.47
C LEU A 496 -27.16 -17.10 -7.44
N LEU A 497 -27.43 -16.57 -6.26
CA LEU A 497 -28.10 -15.30 -6.10
C LEU A 497 -27.04 -14.20 -6.15
N VAL A 498 -27.17 -13.27 -7.11
CA VAL A 498 -26.17 -12.24 -7.36
C VAL A 498 -26.78 -10.85 -7.46
N ASN A 499 -26.00 -9.83 -7.10
CA ASN A 499 -26.30 -8.44 -7.43
C ASN A 499 -25.52 -8.04 -8.68
N LEU A 500 -26.21 -7.56 -9.72
CA LEU A 500 -25.61 -6.99 -10.90
C LEU A 500 -25.21 -5.54 -10.65
N ASP A 501 -24.20 -5.06 -11.37
CA ASP A 501 -23.82 -3.65 -11.34
C ASP A 501 -24.98 -2.74 -11.81
N PRO A 502 -25.48 -1.81 -10.96
CA PRO A 502 -26.63 -0.99 -11.29
C PRO A 502 -26.39 0.01 -12.43
N ASP A 503 -25.17 0.55 -12.54
CA ASP A 503 -24.78 1.51 -13.57
C ASP A 503 -24.76 0.85 -14.95
N ALA A 504 -24.07 -0.29 -15.07
CA ALA A 504 -24.06 -1.08 -16.30
C ALA A 504 -25.48 -1.53 -16.68
N PHE A 505 -26.30 -1.96 -15.71
CA PHE A 505 -27.69 -2.33 -15.97
C PHE A 505 -28.52 -1.19 -16.53
N LYS A 506 -28.38 0.02 -15.98
CA LYS A 506 -29.08 1.22 -16.45
C LYS A 506 -28.67 1.56 -17.88
N VAL A 507 -27.36 1.58 -18.16
CA VAL A 507 -26.81 1.84 -19.51
C VAL A 507 -27.32 0.81 -20.52
N ASP A 508 -27.39 -0.47 -20.14
CA ASP A 508 -27.87 -1.54 -21.01
C ASP A 508 -29.36 -1.40 -21.34
N LYS A 509 -30.19 -1.04 -20.35
CA LYS A 509 -31.61 -0.79 -20.57
C LYS A 509 -31.84 0.44 -21.43
N ASP A 510 -31.07 1.51 -21.23
CA ASP A 510 -31.16 2.71 -22.07
C ASP A 510 -30.74 2.42 -23.52
N ARG A 511 -29.69 1.61 -23.73
CA ARG A 511 -29.30 1.11 -25.06
C ARG A 511 -30.41 0.27 -25.70
N SER A 512 -31.06 -0.59 -24.92
CA SER A 512 -32.16 -1.42 -25.41
C SER A 512 -33.38 -0.58 -25.82
N MET A 513 -33.70 0.46 -25.05
CA MET A 513 -34.74 1.43 -25.41
C MET A 513 -34.40 2.19 -26.70
N GLN A 514 -33.11 2.38 -27.01
CA GLN A 514 -32.63 2.94 -28.28
C GLN A 514 -32.59 1.92 -29.43
N GLY A 515 -33.16 0.72 -29.27
CA GLY A 515 -33.31 -0.30 -30.33
C GLY A 515 -32.11 -1.25 -30.48
N LYS A 516 -31.14 -1.23 -29.57
CA LYS A 516 -30.06 -2.24 -29.51
C LYS A 516 -30.53 -3.53 -28.80
N PRO A 517 -29.93 -4.71 -29.06
CA PRO A 517 -30.33 -5.95 -28.40
C PRO A 517 -30.08 -5.90 -26.88
N ASP A 518 -30.99 -6.49 -26.10
CA ASP A 518 -30.81 -6.67 -24.66
C ASP A 518 -29.68 -7.68 -24.41
N ILE A 519 -28.76 -7.33 -23.51
CA ILE A 519 -27.51 -8.06 -23.29
C ILE A 519 -27.73 -9.27 -22.38
N TYR A 520 -28.60 -9.17 -21.38
CA TYR A 520 -28.81 -10.22 -20.38
C TYR A 520 -29.29 -11.56 -20.98
N PRO A 521 -30.16 -11.59 -22.00
CA PRO A 521 -30.50 -12.83 -22.72
C PRO A 521 -29.35 -13.44 -23.53
N LEU A 522 -28.31 -12.67 -23.86
CA LEU A 522 -27.15 -13.14 -24.64
C LEU A 522 -26.05 -13.77 -23.78
N VAL A 523 -26.07 -13.50 -22.47
CA VAL A 523 -25.10 -14.05 -21.51
C VAL A 523 -25.29 -15.56 -21.40
N ASN A 524 -24.22 -16.30 -21.65
CA ASN A 524 -24.23 -17.77 -21.73
C ASN A 524 -23.10 -18.46 -20.96
N VAL A 525 -22.24 -17.71 -20.26
CA VAL A 525 -21.20 -18.27 -19.37
C VAL A 525 -21.09 -17.44 -18.10
N VAL A 526 -20.94 -18.10 -16.95
CA VAL A 526 -20.48 -17.48 -15.70
C VAL A 526 -19.05 -17.89 -15.42
N ALA A 527 -18.20 -16.92 -15.08
CA ALA A 527 -16.80 -17.12 -14.76
C ALA A 527 -16.47 -16.55 -13.37
N ARG A 528 -15.60 -17.23 -12.64
CA ARG A 528 -15.02 -16.75 -11.38
C ARG A 528 -13.51 -16.53 -11.56
N ARG A 529 -12.91 -15.79 -10.63
CA ARG A 529 -11.44 -15.65 -10.51
C ARG A 529 -10.96 -16.32 -9.23
N LYS A 530 -9.64 -16.45 -9.06
CA LYS A 530 -9.09 -16.98 -7.80
C LYS A 530 -9.32 -15.95 -6.69
N GLY A 531 -9.83 -16.37 -5.53
CA GLY A 531 -10.19 -15.44 -4.45
C GLY A 531 -9.06 -14.48 -4.05
N ARG A 532 -7.80 -14.96 -3.97
CA ARG A 532 -6.63 -14.12 -3.66
C ARG A 532 -6.39 -12.99 -4.69
N GLU A 533 -6.80 -13.16 -5.94
CA GLU A 533 -6.59 -12.23 -7.06
C GLU A 533 -7.84 -11.38 -7.36
N ASN A 534 -8.95 -11.61 -6.65
CA ASN A 534 -10.27 -11.08 -6.99
C ASN A 534 -10.80 -10.00 -6.02
N ASN A 535 -9.89 -9.27 -5.39
CA ASN A 535 -10.23 -8.24 -4.38
C ASN A 535 -10.31 -6.82 -4.95
N PHE A 536 -10.16 -6.67 -6.28
CA PHE A 536 -10.01 -5.38 -6.95
C PHE A 536 -11.17 -4.42 -6.72
N LYS A 537 -12.42 -4.93 -6.74
CA LYS A 537 -13.64 -4.11 -6.61
C LYS A 537 -13.66 -3.41 -5.25
N SER A 538 -13.51 -4.16 -4.15
CA SER A 538 -13.54 -3.60 -2.79
C SER A 538 -12.42 -2.58 -2.57
N ILE A 539 -11.23 -2.82 -3.13
CA ILE A 539 -10.10 -1.90 -3.04
C ILE A 539 -10.39 -0.61 -3.82
N LEU A 540 -10.91 -0.72 -5.05
CA LEU A 540 -11.30 0.43 -5.86
C LEU A 540 -12.43 1.24 -5.21
N GLU A 541 -13.43 0.60 -4.60
CA GLU A 541 -14.47 1.27 -3.82
C GLU A 541 -13.88 2.04 -2.65
N THR A 542 -12.97 1.43 -1.89
CA THR A 542 -12.26 2.08 -0.80
C THR A 542 -11.54 3.32 -1.32
N MET A 543 -10.72 3.19 -2.36
CA MET A 543 -9.96 4.31 -2.95
C MET A 543 -10.88 5.43 -3.45
N GLN A 544 -11.96 5.10 -4.16
CA GLN A 544 -12.93 6.07 -4.65
C GLN A 544 -13.54 6.87 -3.49
N ARG A 545 -13.86 6.21 -2.37
CA ARG A 545 -14.35 6.89 -1.15
C ARG A 545 -13.29 7.76 -0.50
N LEU A 546 -12.03 7.31 -0.40
CA LEU A 546 -10.93 8.12 0.17
C LEU A 546 -10.79 9.45 -0.60
N ILE A 547 -10.84 9.38 -1.93
CA ILE A 547 -10.76 10.54 -2.82
C ILE A 547 -11.90 11.52 -2.57
N VAL A 548 -13.12 11.02 -2.37
CA VAL A 548 -14.30 11.86 -2.11
C VAL A 548 -14.31 12.43 -0.69
N SER A 549 -13.77 11.70 0.30
CA SER A 549 -13.80 12.09 1.72
C SER A 549 -12.70 13.09 2.15
N ASP A 550 -11.78 13.46 1.25
CA ASP A 550 -10.69 14.43 1.47
C ASP A 550 -9.87 14.17 2.75
N ILE A 551 -9.26 12.99 2.84
CA ILE A 551 -8.52 12.55 4.03
C ILE A 551 -7.20 13.31 4.17
N ALA A 552 -6.92 13.77 5.39
CA ALA A 552 -5.63 14.35 5.78
C ALA A 552 -4.80 13.36 6.61
N LEU A 553 -3.48 13.39 6.44
CA LEU A 553 -2.52 12.70 7.31
C LEU A 553 -2.12 13.61 8.48
N PRO A 554 -1.53 13.08 9.57
CA PRO A 554 -0.92 13.93 10.60
C PRO A 554 0.10 14.90 9.98
N SER A 555 0.16 16.13 10.50
CA SER A 555 1.02 17.20 9.93
C SER A 555 2.49 16.82 9.85
N TRP A 556 2.99 16.06 10.84
CA TRP A 556 4.37 15.56 10.86
C TRP A 556 4.66 14.52 9.75
N LEU A 557 3.64 13.86 9.21
CA LEU A 557 3.78 12.83 8.18
C LEU A 557 3.42 13.35 6.78
N GLN A 558 2.45 14.27 6.67
CA GLN A 558 1.87 14.69 5.40
C GLN A 558 2.91 15.25 4.42
N ASP A 559 3.76 16.17 4.84
CA ASP A 559 4.76 16.79 3.96
C ASP A 559 5.78 15.76 3.46
N ILE A 560 6.25 14.88 4.36
CA ILE A 560 7.19 13.81 4.02
C ILE A 560 6.54 12.79 3.09
N PHE A 561 5.27 12.44 3.32
CA PHE A 561 4.50 11.59 2.43
C PHE A 561 4.39 12.21 1.04
N LEU A 562 4.10 13.50 0.92
CA LEU A 562 4.03 14.18 -0.38
C LEU A 562 5.41 14.41 -1.02
N GLY A 563 6.50 14.13 -0.30
CA GLY A 563 7.87 14.28 -0.76
C GLY A 563 8.40 15.72 -0.67
N TYR A 564 7.78 16.54 0.18
CA TYR A 564 8.15 17.93 0.47
C TYR A 564 8.89 18.05 1.81
N GLY A 565 9.45 19.23 2.06
CA GLY A 565 10.08 19.56 3.34
C GLY A 565 11.44 18.90 3.58
N ASP A 566 11.83 18.83 4.85
CA ASP A 566 13.03 18.11 5.29
C ASP A 566 12.69 16.62 5.47
N PRO A 567 13.34 15.70 4.73
CA PRO A 567 13.11 14.26 4.89
C PRO A 567 13.33 13.74 6.31
N ALA A 568 14.13 14.44 7.14
CA ALA A 568 14.34 14.08 8.53
C ALA A 568 13.28 14.62 9.50
N GLY A 569 12.32 15.44 9.04
CA GLY A 569 11.38 16.17 9.89
C GLY A 569 10.43 15.30 10.74
N ALA A 570 10.22 14.04 10.38
CA ALA A 570 9.43 13.07 11.16
C ALA A 570 10.28 12.14 12.04
N ARG A 571 11.60 12.31 12.07
CA ARG A 571 12.46 11.57 12.99
C ARG A 571 12.16 12.01 14.42
N TYR A 572 12.07 11.07 15.35
CA TYR A 572 11.75 11.36 16.74
C TYR A 572 12.66 12.42 17.40
N THR A 573 13.90 12.59 16.94
CA THR A 573 14.83 13.61 17.45
C THR A 573 14.44 15.04 17.06
N GLU A 574 13.70 15.21 15.97
CA GLU A 574 13.26 16.50 15.45
C GLU A 574 11.83 16.85 15.92
N LEU A 575 11.10 15.88 16.47
CA LEU A 575 9.71 16.05 16.89
C LEU A 575 9.60 16.63 18.30
N PRO A 576 8.67 17.58 18.53
CA PRO A 576 8.52 18.25 19.83
C PRO A 576 7.91 17.35 20.91
N ASN A 577 7.23 16.27 20.51
CA ASN A 577 6.59 15.31 21.41
C ASN A 577 7.48 14.08 21.72
N ARG A 578 8.80 14.18 21.50
CA ARG A 578 9.76 13.15 21.90
C ARG A 578 9.63 12.82 23.40
N LEU A 579 9.60 11.53 23.72
CA LEU A 579 9.55 11.07 25.10
C LEU A 579 10.93 11.21 25.73
N LYS A 580 10.97 11.84 26.91
CA LYS A 580 12.19 12.03 27.70
C LYS A 580 12.68 10.76 28.36
N SER A 581 11.75 9.90 28.80
CA SER A 581 12.03 8.64 29.48
C SER A 581 11.19 7.54 28.84
N VAL A 582 11.81 6.38 28.61
CA VAL A 582 11.19 5.19 28.02
C VAL A 582 11.66 3.96 28.78
N ASP A 583 10.72 3.08 29.14
CA ASP A 583 11.03 1.79 29.75
C ASP A 583 11.34 0.76 28.64
N PHE A 584 12.56 0.24 28.63
CA PHE A 584 13.00 -0.76 27.65
C PHE A 584 12.82 -2.20 28.16
N ARG A 585 12.37 -2.40 29.40
CA ARG A 585 12.02 -3.71 29.98
C ARG A 585 13.09 -4.79 29.71
N ASP A 586 12.73 -5.82 28.95
CA ASP A 586 13.51 -7.00 28.61
C ASP A 586 14.30 -6.87 27.29
N THR A 587 14.37 -5.65 26.73
CA THR A 587 15.16 -5.39 25.51
C THR A 587 16.64 -5.71 25.73
N PHE A 588 17.15 -5.44 26.93
CA PHE A 588 18.54 -5.72 27.30
C PHE A 588 18.62 -6.92 28.25
N LEU A 589 19.67 -7.72 28.09
CA LEU A 589 19.86 -8.94 28.86
C LEU A 589 20.66 -8.69 30.13
N ASP A 590 21.58 -7.73 30.07
CA ASP A 590 22.51 -7.38 31.14
C ASP A 590 23.07 -5.96 30.91
N TRP A 591 23.79 -5.43 31.89
CA TRP A 591 24.37 -4.08 31.85
C TRP A 591 25.41 -3.93 30.72
N GLN A 592 26.14 -4.99 30.40
CA GLN A 592 27.14 -4.98 29.35
C GLN A 592 26.48 -4.88 27.96
N HIS A 593 25.36 -5.57 27.75
CA HIS A 593 24.54 -5.46 26.56
C HIS A 593 24.03 -4.02 26.37
N LEU A 594 23.60 -3.36 27.45
CA LEU A 594 23.19 -1.96 27.40
C LEU A 594 24.34 -1.04 26.94
N ILE A 595 25.54 -1.20 27.50
CA ILE A 595 26.71 -0.39 27.12
C ILE A 595 27.07 -0.62 25.64
N GLU A 596 27.14 -1.87 25.21
CA GLU A 596 27.49 -2.23 23.83
C GLU A 596 26.49 -1.67 22.82
N SER A 597 25.22 -1.55 23.22
CA SER A 597 24.12 -1.08 22.36
C SER A 597 24.18 0.40 22.00
N PHE A 598 24.88 1.23 22.79
CA PHE A 598 24.99 2.68 22.57
C PHE A 598 26.46 3.12 22.41
N PRO A 599 27.12 2.74 21.30
CA PRO A 599 28.53 3.03 21.10
C PRO A 599 28.81 4.53 21.02
N GLY A 600 29.64 5.03 21.93
CA GLY A 600 30.07 6.43 21.99
C GLY A 600 29.12 7.37 22.75
N THR A 601 28.12 6.83 23.45
CA THR A 601 27.23 7.58 24.34
C THR A 601 27.66 7.40 25.79
N THR A 602 27.68 8.48 26.58
CA THR A 602 27.93 8.39 28.02
C THR A 602 26.67 7.86 28.70
N ILE A 603 26.80 6.73 29.39
CA ILE A 603 25.72 6.07 30.14
C ILE A 603 26.01 6.27 31.64
N GLU A 604 25.12 6.98 32.32
CA GLU A 604 25.25 7.28 33.74
C GLU A 604 24.11 6.60 34.53
N PRO A 605 24.40 5.86 35.61
CA PRO A 605 23.35 5.39 36.51
C PRO A 605 22.70 6.57 37.25
N SER A 606 21.37 6.55 37.40
CA SER A 606 20.66 7.54 38.21
C SER A 606 20.76 7.20 39.71
N GLY A 607 21.41 8.05 40.53
CA GLY A 607 21.36 7.95 42.01
C GLY A 607 22.71 7.77 42.71
N GLU A 608 22.68 7.33 43.98
CA GLU A 608 23.86 7.00 44.81
C GLU A 608 24.51 5.64 44.44
N GLU A 609 23.96 4.95 43.45
CA GLU A 609 24.42 3.64 43.00
C GLU A 609 25.75 3.77 42.26
N THR A 610 26.79 3.13 42.81
CA THR A 610 28.18 3.30 42.39
C THR A 610 28.64 2.29 41.33
N SER A 611 27.77 1.36 40.87
CA SER A 611 28.12 0.36 39.85
C SER A 611 26.91 -0.35 39.21
N SER A 612 27.18 -1.10 38.14
CA SER A 612 26.24 -1.87 37.30
C SER A 612 25.13 -2.62 38.06
N PHE A 613 23.90 -2.50 37.59
CA PHE A 613 22.72 -3.21 38.12
C PHE A 613 21.96 -3.99 37.03
N GLY A 614 21.09 -4.92 37.44
CA GLY A 614 20.34 -5.81 36.53
C GLY A 614 19.14 -5.13 35.83
N PRO A 615 18.65 -5.72 34.73
CA PRO A 615 17.43 -5.28 34.05
C PRO A 615 16.19 -5.49 34.94
N PRO A 616 15.07 -4.80 34.70
CA PRO A 616 14.77 -3.93 33.55
C PRO A 616 15.43 -2.54 33.60
N TYR A 617 15.58 -1.90 32.44
CA TYR A 617 16.21 -0.57 32.32
C TYR A 617 15.24 0.48 31.77
N VAL A 618 15.17 1.61 32.45
CA VAL A 618 14.48 2.82 32.00
C VAL A 618 15.52 3.85 31.58
N LEU A 619 15.45 4.28 30.33
CA LEU A 619 16.41 5.21 29.73
C LEU A 619 15.82 6.62 29.69
N GLU A 620 16.49 7.57 30.35
CA GLU A 620 16.22 9.01 30.28
C GLU A 620 17.21 9.69 29.34
N TYR A 621 16.71 10.36 28.31
CA TYR A 621 17.50 11.13 27.35
C TYR A 621 17.77 12.54 27.91
N VAL A 622 19.01 12.81 28.30
CA VAL A 622 19.43 14.12 28.83
C VAL A 622 20.12 14.93 27.73
N GLU A 623 19.60 16.13 27.47
CA GLU A 623 20.22 17.06 26.53
C GLU A 623 21.39 17.79 27.22
N ASP A 624 22.59 17.72 26.63
CA ASP A 624 23.74 18.49 27.09
C ASP A 624 23.51 19.99 26.79
N SER A 625 22.92 20.70 27.74
CA SER A 625 22.73 22.15 27.66
C SER A 625 24.05 22.88 27.91
N GLN A 626 25.04 22.81 27.00
CA GLN A 626 26.23 23.66 27.04
C GLN A 626 26.96 23.77 25.68
N LYS A 627 26.43 24.60 24.78
CA LYS A 627 27.26 25.41 23.86
C LYS A 627 26.71 26.83 23.80
N THR A 628 27.40 27.75 24.48
CA THR A 628 27.25 29.19 24.27
C THR A 628 27.44 29.51 22.79
N PRO A 629 26.60 30.37 22.18
CA PRO A 629 26.78 30.75 20.79
C PRO A 629 28.05 31.59 20.68
N SER A 630 29.13 31.01 20.16
CA SER A 630 30.33 31.76 19.80
C SER A 630 29.96 32.75 18.70
N THR A 631 29.95 34.03 19.05
CA THR A 631 29.84 35.14 18.11
C THR A 631 31.02 35.12 17.13
N ASN A 632 30.69 35.31 15.84
CA ASN A 632 31.57 35.64 14.71
C ASN A 632 32.31 34.49 13.98
N ALA A 633 31.66 33.92 12.96
CA ALA A 633 32.34 33.42 11.76
C ALA A 633 31.53 33.77 10.50
N SER A 634 32.22 34.20 9.45
CA SER A 634 31.70 34.93 8.29
C SER A 634 31.00 34.08 7.22
N LYS A 635 30.03 34.68 6.53
CA LYS A 635 29.08 34.09 5.56
C LYS A 635 29.64 33.57 4.21
N LYS A 636 30.91 33.17 4.10
CA LYS A 636 31.50 32.76 2.80
C LYS A 636 31.99 31.32 2.66
N ARG A 637 31.76 30.44 3.66
CA ARG A 637 32.26 29.05 3.63
C ARG A 637 31.21 27.95 3.86
N ARG A 638 29.95 28.22 3.52
CA ARG A 638 28.81 27.32 3.82
C ARG A 638 28.30 26.47 2.63
N ARG A 639 29.11 26.24 1.59
CA ARG A 639 28.66 25.46 0.42
C ARG A 639 29.46 24.18 0.11
N ASP A 640 30.66 24.02 0.67
CA ASP A 640 31.54 22.85 0.41
C ASP A 640 31.94 22.07 1.67
N GLN A 641 31.20 22.19 2.79
CA GLN A 641 31.44 21.40 4.01
C GLN A 641 30.15 20.75 4.52
N THR A 642 29.43 20.06 3.64
CA THR A 642 28.17 19.38 3.98
C THR A 642 28.39 17.88 4.20
N GLU A 643 29.43 17.46 4.93
CA GLU A 643 29.67 16.03 5.22
C GLU A 643 30.11 15.69 6.65
N LYS A 644 30.12 16.62 7.60
CA LYS A 644 30.23 16.27 9.03
C LYS A 644 29.29 17.15 9.86
N LYS A 645 28.02 16.77 9.93
CA LYS A 645 27.15 17.24 11.02
C LYS A 645 27.60 16.51 12.29
N ASP A 646 28.08 17.28 13.26
CA ASP A 646 28.39 16.83 14.61
C ASP A 646 27.21 16.00 15.17
N LYS A 647 27.48 14.78 15.66
CA LYS A 647 26.54 14.05 16.53
C LYS A 647 26.28 14.95 17.74
N SER A 648 25.04 15.36 17.98
CA SER A 648 24.64 15.94 19.25
C SER A 648 24.97 14.91 20.34
N SER A 649 25.94 15.19 21.21
CA SER A 649 26.17 14.38 22.39
C SER A 649 24.95 14.52 23.29
N TYR A 650 24.21 13.43 23.45
CA TYR A 650 23.24 13.31 24.52
C TYR A 650 23.82 12.31 25.51
N SER A 651 23.64 12.56 26.80
CA SER A 651 23.93 11.59 27.85
C SER A 651 22.67 10.76 28.11
N LEU A 652 22.85 9.47 28.40
CA LEU A 652 21.77 8.58 28.79
C LEU A 652 21.86 8.34 30.28
N ARG A 653 20.80 8.73 31.00
CA ARG A 653 20.67 8.37 32.41
C ARG A 653 19.83 7.09 32.52
N VAL A 654 20.33 6.11 33.25
CA VAL A 654 19.71 4.79 33.37
C VAL A 654 19.22 4.57 34.78
N SER A 655 17.97 4.16 34.92
CA SER A 655 17.39 3.70 36.19
C SER A 655 16.90 2.26 36.04
N THR A 656 16.79 1.55 37.16
CA THR A 656 16.16 0.22 37.24
C THR A 656 15.03 0.24 38.28
N TYR A 657 14.15 -0.74 38.21
CA TYR A 657 13.12 -0.98 39.20
C TYR A 657 12.95 -2.48 39.43
N LYS A 658 12.53 -2.86 40.63
CA LYS A 658 12.16 -4.25 40.92
C LYS A 658 10.81 -4.54 40.23
N PRO A 659 10.74 -5.50 39.29
CA PRO A 659 9.46 -5.87 38.68
C PRO A 659 8.46 -6.35 39.74
N PRO A 660 7.17 -6.05 39.56
CA PRO A 660 6.08 -6.68 40.30
C PRO A 660 6.25 -8.20 40.42
N ASN A 661 6.17 -8.75 41.64
CA ASN A 661 6.00 -10.19 41.82
C ASN A 661 4.80 -10.69 40.98
N PRO A 662 5.00 -11.66 40.07
CA PRO A 662 4.00 -12.07 39.10
C PRO A 662 2.87 -12.92 39.72
N GLY A 663 3.13 -13.57 40.85
CA GLY A 663 2.22 -14.54 41.45
C GLY A 663 2.97 -15.77 41.95
N PRO A 664 2.29 -16.64 42.70
CA PRO A 664 2.91 -17.81 43.32
C PRO A 664 3.04 -19.00 42.37
N TYR A 665 2.45 -18.98 41.17
CA TYR A 665 2.52 -20.09 40.24
C TYR A 665 3.58 -19.88 39.14
N PRO A 666 4.27 -20.94 38.66
CA PRO A 666 5.22 -20.82 37.55
C PRO A 666 4.61 -20.26 36.25
N VAL A 667 3.32 -20.48 36.03
CA VAL A 667 2.58 -19.97 34.86
C VAL A 667 2.31 -18.46 34.93
N ASP A 668 2.43 -17.85 36.11
CA ASP A 668 2.27 -16.41 36.27
C ASP A 668 3.52 -15.64 35.79
N ALA A 669 4.67 -16.31 35.71
CA ALA A 669 5.94 -15.69 35.32
C ALA A 669 5.88 -15.14 33.89
N PRO A 670 6.29 -13.87 33.66
CA PRO A 670 6.27 -13.27 32.34
C PRO A 670 7.25 -13.97 31.40
N LYS A 671 6.88 -14.08 30.13
CA LYS A 671 7.77 -14.58 29.08
C LYS A 671 8.74 -13.47 28.68
N LEU A 672 10.03 -13.66 28.96
CA LEU A 672 11.07 -12.66 28.70
C LEU A 672 11.78 -12.90 27.37
N ASN A 673 12.17 -11.81 26.72
CA ASN A 673 13.04 -11.83 25.56
C ASN A 673 14.40 -12.49 25.87
N SER A 674 14.87 -13.31 24.94
CA SER A 674 16.18 -13.98 25.00
C SER A 674 17.17 -13.47 23.95
N VAL A 675 16.78 -12.53 23.09
CA VAL A 675 17.58 -12.04 21.98
C VAL A 675 18.54 -10.95 22.47
N ARG A 676 19.84 -11.12 22.20
CA ARG A 676 20.86 -10.07 22.37
C ARG A 676 20.89 -9.20 21.11
N PHE A 677 20.18 -8.08 21.13
CA PHE A 677 20.08 -7.16 19.99
C PHE A 677 21.40 -6.45 19.68
N THR A 678 21.66 -6.18 18.39
CA THR A 678 22.81 -5.37 17.98
C THR A 678 22.56 -3.87 18.20
N PRO A 679 23.60 -3.02 18.20
CA PRO A 679 23.40 -1.56 18.30
C PRO A 679 22.45 -1.00 17.24
N ALA A 680 22.50 -1.49 16.00
CA ALA A 680 21.59 -1.08 14.94
C ALA A 680 20.14 -1.53 15.19
N GLN A 681 19.95 -2.74 15.75
CA GLN A 681 18.64 -3.23 16.17
C GLN A 681 18.08 -2.43 17.36
N VAL A 682 18.91 -2.07 18.33
CA VAL A 682 18.50 -1.24 19.48
C VAL A 682 18.13 0.18 19.05
N GLU A 683 18.87 0.80 18.12
CA GLU A 683 18.48 2.09 17.53
C GLU A 683 17.12 1.99 16.82
N ALA A 684 16.86 0.87 16.12
CA ALA A 684 15.55 0.61 15.50
C ALA A 684 14.43 0.47 16.55
N ILE A 685 14.66 -0.26 17.64
CA ILE A 685 13.70 -0.44 18.74
C ILE A 685 13.43 0.89 19.45
N ALA A 686 14.48 1.66 19.75
CA ALA A 686 14.39 2.96 20.38
C ALA A 686 13.60 3.95 19.50
N SER A 687 13.93 4.02 18.20
CA SER A 687 13.22 4.85 17.24
C SER A 687 11.75 4.45 17.10
N GLY A 688 11.44 3.16 16.99
CA GLY A 688 10.06 2.66 16.82
C GLY A 688 9.19 2.79 18.07
N THR A 689 9.79 2.89 19.26
CA THR A 689 9.08 3.14 20.52
C THR A 689 8.72 4.62 20.69
N GLN A 690 9.49 5.52 20.06
CA GLN A 690 9.25 6.96 20.08
C GLN A 690 8.19 7.40 19.05
N PRO A 691 7.53 8.55 19.25
CA PRO A 691 6.63 9.15 18.24
C PRO A 691 7.35 9.48 16.93
N GLY A 692 6.64 9.37 15.80
CA GLY A 692 7.13 9.75 14.47
C GLY A 692 7.18 8.62 13.44
N LEU A 693 8.03 8.82 12.41
CA LEU A 693 8.26 7.87 11.32
C LEU A 693 9.58 7.13 11.54
N THR A 694 9.51 5.80 11.55
CA THR A 694 10.68 4.92 11.66
C THR A 694 10.76 4.02 10.44
N ILE A 695 11.86 4.10 9.69
CA ILE A 695 12.11 3.24 8.52
C ILE A 695 13.27 2.30 8.83
N ILE A 696 12.99 1.00 8.85
CA ILE A 696 13.95 -0.07 9.15
C ILE A 696 14.22 -0.85 7.87
N VAL A 697 15.44 -0.71 7.35
CA VAL A 697 15.95 -1.53 6.24
C VAL A 697 16.63 -2.73 6.84
N GLY A 698 16.04 -3.91 6.65
CA GLY A 698 16.62 -5.15 7.14
C GLY A 698 16.99 -6.10 6.01
N PRO A 699 18.28 -6.29 5.72
CA PRO A 699 18.77 -7.33 4.82
C PRO A 699 18.27 -8.75 5.22
N PRO A 700 18.42 -9.77 4.35
CA PRO A 700 18.04 -11.14 4.66
C PRO A 700 18.69 -11.64 5.97
N GLY A 701 17.88 -12.19 6.88
CA GLY A 701 18.38 -12.81 8.11
C GLY A 701 18.81 -11.87 9.23
N THR A 702 18.56 -10.55 9.13
CA THR A 702 19.01 -9.55 10.12
C THR A 702 18.08 -9.34 11.32
N GLY A 703 17.08 -10.19 11.52
CA GLY A 703 16.18 -10.11 12.68
C GLY A 703 15.10 -9.03 12.60
N LYS A 704 14.65 -8.64 11.39
CA LYS A 704 13.55 -7.66 11.20
C LYS A 704 12.32 -7.96 12.08
N THR A 705 11.88 -9.21 12.05
CA THR A 705 10.70 -9.66 12.80
C THR A 705 10.93 -9.55 14.31
N ASP A 706 12.12 -9.89 14.81
CA ASP A 706 12.48 -9.75 16.23
C ASP A 706 12.47 -8.29 16.70
N VAL A 707 13.01 -7.39 15.88
CA VAL A 707 12.96 -5.93 16.12
C VAL A 707 11.52 -5.43 16.16
N ALA A 708 10.69 -5.84 15.19
CA ALA A 708 9.28 -5.45 15.15
C ALA A 708 8.51 -5.96 16.37
N THR A 709 8.71 -7.21 16.79
CA THR A 709 8.04 -7.75 17.98
C THR A 709 8.50 -7.08 19.27
N GLN A 710 9.78 -6.72 19.41
CA GLN A 710 10.24 -5.98 20.58
C GLN A 710 9.69 -4.55 20.62
N ILE A 711 9.57 -3.87 19.47
CA ILE A 711 8.87 -2.58 19.39
C ILE A 711 7.43 -2.73 19.87
N ILE A 712 6.70 -3.74 19.40
CA ILE A 712 5.32 -3.99 19.80
C ILE A 712 5.22 -4.27 21.32
N ASN A 713 6.14 -5.06 21.87
CA ASN A 713 6.22 -5.34 23.31
C ASN A 713 6.43 -4.06 24.13
N ASN A 714 7.39 -3.22 23.72
CA ASN A 714 7.66 -1.95 24.37
C ASN A 714 6.44 -1.01 24.29
N LEU A 715 5.78 -0.93 23.13
CA LEU A 715 4.57 -0.11 22.95
C LEU A 715 3.41 -0.61 23.82
N TYR A 716 3.21 -1.94 23.88
CA TYR A 716 2.16 -2.56 24.67
C TYR A 716 2.28 -2.24 26.17
N HIS A 717 3.51 -2.24 26.70
CA HIS A 717 3.74 -1.99 28.13
C HIS A 717 3.87 -0.50 28.49
N ASN A 718 4.56 0.31 27.67
CA ASN A 718 4.71 1.75 27.94
C ASN A 718 3.40 2.52 27.72
N PHE A 719 2.53 2.05 26.83
CA PHE A 719 1.29 2.74 26.49
C PHE A 719 0.06 1.81 26.59
N PRO A 720 -0.40 1.47 27.82
CA PRO A 720 -1.55 0.60 28.06
C PRO A 720 -2.84 1.01 27.31
N ASN A 721 -3.04 2.33 27.13
CA ASN A 721 -4.22 2.89 26.49
C ASN A 721 -4.10 3.05 24.96
N GLU A 722 -2.93 2.80 24.40
CA GLU A 722 -2.71 2.89 22.95
C GLU A 722 -2.95 1.55 22.27
N ARG A 723 -3.32 1.63 21.00
CA ARG A 723 -3.53 0.44 20.15
C ARG A 723 -2.59 0.43 18.96
N THR A 724 -2.13 -0.76 18.62
CA THR A 724 -1.17 -1.01 17.55
C THR A 724 -1.83 -1.81 16.43
N LEU A 725 -1.82 -1.25 15.23
CA LEU A 725 -2.21 -1.91 14.00
C LEU A 725 -0.97 -2.52 13.34
N LEU A 726 -0.94 -3.85 13.25
CA LEU A 726 0.11 -4.62 12.59
C LEU A 726 -0.33 -5.00 11.17
N VAL A 727 0.46 -4.62 10.18
CA VAL A 727 0.17 -4.87 8.76
C VAL A 727 1.33 -5.65 8.14
N ALA A 728 1.02 -6.64 7.32
CA ALA A 728 2.01 -7.29 6.46
C ALA A 728 1.45 -7.53 5.06
N HIS A 729 2.35 -7.80 4.10
CA HIS A 729 1.93 -8.16 2.74
C HIS A 729 1.28 -9.55 2.71
N SER A 730 1.90 -10.52 3.39
CA SER A 730 1.50 -11.92 3.35
C SER A 730 0.90 -12.43 4.67
N ASN A 731 -0.01 -13.41 4.59
CA ASN A 731 -0.50 -14.12 5.78
C ASN A 731 0.61 -14.86 6.52
N GLN A 732 1.67 -15.26 5.82
CA GLN A 732 2.79 -15.96 6.40
C GLN A 732 3.65 -15.06 7.28
N ALA A 733 3.96 -13.84 6.83
CA ALA A 733 4.65 -12.86 7.65
C ALA A 733 3.86 -12.57 8.94
N LEU A 734 2.53 -12.43 8.84
CA LEU A 734 1.67 -12.34 10.02
C LEU A 734 1.80 -13.55 10.95
N ASN A 735 1.78 -14.78 10.43
CA ASN A 735 1.94 -15.98 11.24
C ASN A 735 3.26 -15.95 12.03
N GLN A 736 4.37 -15.59 11.37
CA GLN A 736 5.69 -15.51 12.00
C GLN A 736 5.74 -14.43 13.08
N LEU A 737 5.15 -13.26 12.82
CA LEU A 737 5.02 -12.19 13.79
C LEU A 737 4.21 -12.64 15.01
N PHE A 738 3.03 -13.23 14.81
CA PHE A 738 2.18 -13.71 15.91
C PHE A 738 2.87 -14.76 16.77
N GLN A 739 3.54 -15.74 16.14
CA GLN A 739 4.29 -16.78 16.88
C GLN A 739 5.34 -16.16 17.81
N LYS A 740 6.01 -15.10 17.38
CA LYS A 740 6.99 -14.38 18.21
C LYS A 740 6.34 -13.49 19.27
N ILE A 741 5.23 -12.82 18.94
CA ILE A 741 4.48 -11.98 19.88
C ILE A 741 3.94 -12.82 21.06
N VAL A 742 3.41 -14.02 20.78
CA VAL A 742 2.88 -14.95 21.79
C VAL A 742 4.00 -15.51 22.69
N ALA A 743 5.25 -15.49 22.23
CA ALA A 743 6.41 -15.87 23.01
C ALA A 743 6.93 -14.76 23.93
N LEU A 744 6.34 -13.56 23.90
CA LEU A 744 6.67 -12.42 24.76
C LEU A 744 5.60 -12.20 25.85
N ASP A 745 5.86 -11.28 26.77
CA ASP A 745 4.95 -10.86 27.85
C ASP A 745 3.78 -10.01 27.33
N ILE A 746 2.99 -10.59 26.41
CA ILE A 746 1.80 -9.97 25.83
C ILE A 746 0.62 -10.90 26.05
N ASP A 747 -0.45 -10.35 26.63
CA ASP A 747 -1.65 -11.13 26.89
C ASP A 747 -2.37 -11.47 25.58
N GLU A 748 -2.63 -12.76 25.36
CA GLU A 748 -3.31 -13.27 24.17
C GLU A 748 -4.72 -12.65 24.01
N ARG A 749 -5.34 -12.18 25.09
CA ARG A 749 -6.65 -11.50 25.08
C ARG A 749 -6.66 -10.20 24.29
N HIS A 750 -5.53 -9.50 24.28
CA HIS A 750 -5.38 -8.24 23.58
C HIS A 750 -4.93 -8.43 22.11
N LEU A 751 -4.70 -9.67 21.68
CA LEU A 751 -4.28 -10.02 20.32
C LEU A 751 -5.49 -10.40 19.46
N LEU A 752 -5.59 -9.76 18.29
CA LEU A 752 -6.63 -10.08 17.32
C LEU A 752 -6.07 -10.14 15.90
N ARG A 753 -6.37 -11.21 15.16
CA ARG A 753 -6.06 -11.34 13.74
C ARG A 753 -7.32 -11.22 12.90
N LEU A 754 -7.27 -10.40 11.86
CA LEU A 754 -8.33 -10.27 10.87
C LEU A 754 -7.85 -10.76 9.49
N GLY A 755 -8.61 -11.66 8.86
CA GLY A 755 -8.42 -12.01 7.45
C GLY A 755 -8.76 -13.45 7.09
N HIS A 756 -8.87 -13.74 5.79
CA HIS A 756 -9.22 -15.07 5.27
C HIS A 756 -8.17 -16.18 5.55
N GLY A 757 -7.01 -15.84 6.14
CA GLY A 757 -5.98 -16.80 6.57
C GLY A 757 -6.12 -17.23 8.03
N GLU A 758 -7.24 -16.92 8.68
CA GLU A 758 -7.56 -17.27 10.06
C GLU A 758 -7.44 -18.79 10.36
N GLU A 759 -7.67 -19.64 9.35
CA GLU A 759 -7.65 -21.10 9.47
C GLU A 759 -6.25 -21.74 9.30
N GLU A 760 -5.23 -20.98 8.82
CA GLU A 760 -3.89 -21.50 8.47
C GLU A 760 -2.83 -21.33 9.59
N LEU A 761 -3.23 -20.90 10.80
CA LEU A 761 -2.33 -20.73 11.94
C LEU A 761 -2.08 -22.09 12.63
N GLU A 762 -0.85 -22.58 12.60
CA GLU A 762 -0.37 -23.71 13.42
C GLU A 762 -0.06 -23.26 14.86
N THR A 763 -1.01 -22.60 15.52
CA THR A 763 -0.92 -22.27 16.95
C THR A 763 -1.96 -23.06 17.74
N GLU A 764 -1.67 -23.36 19.00
CA GLU A 764 -2.61 -24.08 19.88
C GLU A 764 -3.92 -23.31 20.09
N SER A 765 -3.88 -21.97 20.04
CA SER A 765 -5.03 -21.07 20.14
C SER A 765 -5.40 -20.41 18.80
N SER A 766 -6.71 -20.22 18.55
CA SER A 766 -7.23 -19.51 17.38
C SER A 766 -7.34 -18.00 17.65
N TYR A 767 -6.59 -17.20 16.89
CA TYR A 767 -6.57 -15.73 16.99
C TYR A 767 -7.59 -15.02 16.07
N SER A 768 -8.49 -15.79 15.46
CA SER A 768 -9.60 -15.28 14.64
C SER A 768 -10.64 -14.54 15.49
N LYS A 769 -11.48 -13.70 14.86
CA LYS A 769 -12.58 -13.00 15.57
C LYS A 769 -13.45 -13.97 16.39
N TYR A 770 -13.82 -15.11 15.81
CA TYR A 770 -14.69 -16.09 16.47
C TYR A 770 -13.93 -17.00 17.43
N GLY A 771 -12.74 -17.47 17.03
CA GLY A 771 -11.89 -18.29 17.90
C GLY A 771 -11.46 -17.57 19.17
N ARG A 772 -11.21 -16.25 19.11
CA ARG A 772 -10.97 -15.43 20.30
C ARG A 772 -12.20 -15.37 21.19
N VAL A 773 -13.40 -15.16 20.64
CA VAL A 773 -14.65 -15.15 21.43
C VAL A 773 -14.86 -16.50 22.12
N GLU A 774 -14.59 -17.61 21.44
CA GLU A 774 -14.65 -18.95 22.05
C GLU A 774 -13.61 -19.09 23.18
N SER A 775 -12.37 -18.67 22.95
CA SER A 775 -11.32 -18.65 23.99
C SER A 775 -11.72 -17.82 25.22
N PHE A 776 -12.36 -16.66 25.05
CA PHE A 776 -12.88 -15.88 26.18
C PHE A 776 -13.98 -16.62 26.95
N LEU A 777 -14.86 -17.37 26.26
CA LEU A 777 -15.92 -18.15 26.89
C LEU A 777 -15.38 -19.41 27.60
N ASP A 778 -14.31 -20.02 27.09
CA ASP A 778 -13.62 -21.13 27.76
C ASP A 778 -12.88 -20.63 29.00
N ASN A 779 -12.13 -19.52 28.88
CA ASN A 779 -11.47 -18.87 29.99
C ASN A 779 -12.46 -18.42 31.07
N ARG A 780 -13.67 -17.97 30.69
CA ARG A 780 -14.76 -17.66 31.62
C ARG A 780 -15.04 -18.84 32.55
N ASN A 781 -15.21 -20.04 31.99
CA ASN A 781 -15.55 -21.23 32.77
C ASN A 781 -14.42 -21.59 33.74
N PHE A 782 -13.17 -21.46 33.30
CA PHE A 782 -12.00 -21.65 34.15
C PHE A 782 -11.98 -20.64 35.31
N TYR A 783 -12.06 -19.34 35.04
CA TYR A 783 -11.99 -18.31 36.07
C TYR A 783 -13.18 -18.35 37.04
N LEU A 784 -14.40 -18.64 36.56
CA LEU A 784 -15.56 -18.83 37.44
C LEU A 784 -15.41 -20.06 38.36
N SER A 785 -14.74 -21.12 37.89
CA SER A 785 -14.39 -22.27 38.73
C SER A 785 -13.36 -21.89 39.82
N GLU A 786 -12.38 -21.05 39.49
CA GLU A 786 -11.44 -20.50 40.47
C GLU A 786 -12.11 -19.58 41.49
N VAL A 787 -13.09 -18.76 41.08
CA VAL A 787 -13.91 -17.97 42.02
C VAL A 787 -14.72 -18.88 42.95
N THR A 788 -15.25 -19.98 42.45
CA THR A 788 -15.95 -20.98 43.28
C THR A 788 -15.02 -21.62 44.29
N ARG A 789 -13.79 -21.94 43.87
CA ARG A 789 -12.72 -22.47 44.73
C ARG A 789 -12.28 -21.45 45.79
N LEU A 790 -12.14 -20.18 45.41
CA LEU A 790 -11.79 -19.08 46.30
C LEU A 790 -12.89 -18.79 47.32
N ALA A 791 -14.17 -18.82 46.92
CA ALA A 791 -15.30 -18.70 47.85
C ALA A 791 -15.33 -19.85 48.87
N SER A 792 -15.06 -21.08 48.40
CA SER A 792 -15.01 -22.26 49.26
C SER A 792 -13.85 -22.22 50.25
N SER A 793 -12.69 -21.68 49.85
CA SER A 793 -11.49 -21.62 50.68
C SER A 793 -11.61 -20.64 51.85
N ILE A 794 -12.41 -19.57 51.71
CA ILE A 794 -12.69 -18.59 52.77
C ILE A 794 -14.03 -18.84 53.49
N GLY A 795 -14.76 -19.89 53.13
CA GLY A 795 -16.04 -20.25 53.74
C GLY A 795 -17.20 -19.29 53.42
N ALA A 796 -17.16 -18.57 52.29
CA ALA A 796 -18.23 -17.69 51.88
C ALA A 796 -19.47 -18.50 51.41
N GLN A 797 -20.63 -18.23 52.01
CA GLN A 797 -21.88 -18.91 51.65
C GLN A 797 -22.54 -18.23 50.45
N GLY A 798 -22.69 -18.96 49.34
CA GLY A 798 -23.40 -18.48 48.15
C GLY A 798 -22.80 -19.01 46.86
N ALA A 799 -23.56 -18.90 45.77
CA ALA A 799 -23.12 -19.34 44.44
C ALA A 799 -22.39 -18.21 43.71
N HIS A 800 -21.23 -17.82 44.24
CA HIS A 800 -20.48 -16.65 43.78
C HIS A 800 -19.85 -16.81 42.38
N GLY A 801 -19.54 -18.03 41.95
CA GLY A 801 -18.95 -18.34 40.64
C GLY A 801 -19.97 -18.66 39.54
N ASN A 802 -21.23 -18.25 39.64
CA ASN A 802 -22.26 -18.56 38.63
C ASN A 802 -22.19 -17.66 37.39
N SER A 803 -21.84 -16.38 37.55
CA SER A 803 -21.69 -15.42 36.45
C SER A 803 -20.55 -14.43 36.73
N CYS A 804 -20.12 -13.70 35.70
CA CYS A 804 -19.11 -12.65 35.87
C CYS A 804 -19.60 -11.57 36.85
N GLU A 805 -20.89 -11.27 36.84
CA GLU A 805 -21.51 -10.29 37.73
C GLU A 805 -21.48 -10.73 39.20
N THR A 806 -21.84 -11.99 39.50
CA THR A 806 -21.78 -12.49 40.89
C THR A 806 -20.34 -12.58 41.40
N ALA A 807 -19.38 -12.88 40.51
CA ALA A 807 -17.96 -12.87 40.83
C ALA A 807 -17.47 -11.45 41.15
N GLY A 808 -17.89 -10.44 40.39
CA GLY A 808 -17.61 -9.03 40.67
C GLY A 808 -18.13 -8.59 42.04
N TYR A 809 -19.38 -8.93 42.38
CA TYR A 809 -19.93 -8.68 43.71
C TYR A 809 -19.14 -9.39 44.82
N PHE A 810 -18.73 -10.65 44.58
CA PHE A 810 -17.90 -11.40 45.52
C PHE A 810 -16.54 -10.73 45.77
N ASN A 811 -15.91 -10.20 44.71
CA ASN A 811 -14.65 -9.46 44.83
C ASN A 811 -14.81 -8.25 45.75
N THR A 812 -15.83 -7.41 45.51
CA THR A 812 -16.06 -6.18 46.28
C THR A 812 -16.49 -6.44 47.73
N VAL A 813 -17.28 -7.49 47.99
CA VAL A 813 -17.85 -7.75 49.32
C VAL A 813 -16.93 -8.59 50.21
N TYR A 814 -16.17 -9.53 49.65
CA TYR A 814 -15.36 -10.48 50.44
C TYR A 814 -13.85 -10.31 50.24
N ILE A 815 -13.39 -10.23 48.99
CA ILE A 815 -11.95 -10.28 48.67
C ILE A 815 -11.25 -8.96 48.95
N GLN A 816 -11.76 -7.83 48.42
CA GLN A 816 -11.16 -6.51 48.66
C GLN A 816 -11.12 -6.15 50.16
N PRO A 817 -12.17 -6.40 50.97
CA PRO A 817 -12.11 -6.17 52.41
C PRO A 817 -11.13 -7.11 53.13
N ALA A 818 -10.99 -8.36 52.69
CA ALA A 818 -10.01 -9.30 53.25
C ALA A 818 -8.57 -8.83 52.99
N TRP A 819 -8.28 -8.34 51.77
CA TRP A 819 -6.99 -7.71 51.46
C TRP A 819 -6.75 -6.44 52.26
N ALA A 820 -7.74 -5.56 52.38
CA ALA A 820 -7.62 -4.34 53.18
C ALA A 820 -7.27 -4.65 54.64
N LYS A 821 -7.98 -5.62 55.25
CA LYS A 821 -7.71 -6.08 56.62
C LYS A 821 -6.31 -6.67 56.77
N PHE A 822 -5.85 -7.46 55.80
CA PHE A 822 -4.48 -8.00 55.79
C PHE A 822 -3.43 -6.89 55.71
N TRP A 823 -3.58 -5.94 54.79
CA TRP A 823 -2.62 -4.86 54.61
C TRP A 823 -2.58 -3.89 55.79
N ASP A 824 -3.73 -3.62 56.44
CA ASP A 824 -3.79 -2.84 57.67
C ASP A 824 -2.95 -3.49 58.78
N GLN A 825 -3.05 -4.81 58.93
CA GLN A 825 -2.25 -5.58 59.89
C GLN A 825 -0.77 -5.64 59.48
N ALA A 826 -0.47 -5.98 58.23
CA ALA A 826 0.89 -6.14 57.73
C ALA A 826 1.73 -4.84 57.77
N ARG A 827 1.06 -3.67 57.66
CA ARG A 827 1.68 -2.34 57.73
C ARG A 827 1.78 -1.75 59.14
N THR A 828 1.26 -2.44 60.16
CA THR A 828 1.36 -1.98 61.56
C THR A 828 2.83 -2.04 62.03
N GLU A 829 3.28 -0.99 62.71
CA GLU A 829 4.64 -0.93 63.29
C GLU A 829 4.80 -1.99 64.40
N ASN A 830 5.91 -2.75 64.37
CA ASN A 830 6.27 -3.84 65.30
C ASN A 830 5.57 -5.21 65.16
N ILE A 831 4.87 -5.50 64.06
CA ILE A 831 4.32 -6.84 63.83
C ILE A 831 5.41 -7.86 63.43
N SER A 832 5.37 -9.06 64.01
CA SER A 832 6.35 -10.12 63.74
C SER A 832 6.09 -10.82 62.41
N LEU A 833 7.13 -11.42 61.82
CA LEU A 833 7.06 -12.09 60.52
C LEU A 833 6.12 -13.31 60.54
N GLU A 834 6.08 -14.02 61.66
CA GLU A 834 5.14 -15.12 61.91
C GLU A 834 3.68 -14.65 61.98
N GLU A 835 3.43 -13.48 62.58
CA GLU A 835 2.08 -12.88 62.63
C GLU A 835 1.60 -12.42 61.25
N ILE A 836 2.49 -11.90 60.38
CA ILE A 836 2.14 -11.53 58.99
C ILE A 836 1.73 -12.78 58.21
N ILE A 837 2.53 -13.85 58.31
CA ILE A 837 2.22 -15.11 57.63
C ILE A 837 0.90 -15.66 58.18
N ALA A 838 0.69 -15.67 59.50
CA ALA A 838 -0.56 -16.16 60.09
C ALA A 838 -1.80 -15.33 59.71
N ALA A 839 -1.64 -14.01 59.51
CA ALA A 839 -2.72 -13.10 59.13
C ALA A 839 -3.14 -13.22 57.65
N PHE A 840 -2.36 -13.89 56.80
CA PHE A 840 -2.65 -14.01 55.38
C PHE A 840 -3.96 -14.79 55.12
N PRO A 841 -4.96 -14.17 54.46
CA PRO A 841 -6.33 -14.73 54.42
C PRO A 841 -6.53 -15.88 53.42
N PHE A 842 -5.59 -16.14 52.51
CA PHE A 842 -5.80 -17.03 51.36
C PHE A 842 -4.91 -18.29 51.36
N HIS A 843 -4.38 -18.72 52.52
CA HIS A 843 -3.56 -19.94 52.63
C HIS A 843 -4.21 -21.18 52.00
N ALA A 844 -5.49 -21.41 52.30
CA ALA A 844 -6.22 -22.57 51.77
C ALA A 844 -6.36 -22.52 50.24
N TYR A 845 -6.49 -21.31 49.67
CA TYR A 845 -6.56 -21.12 48.22
C TYR A 845 -5.21 -21.42 47.55
N PHE A 846 -4.09 -20.93 48.08
CA PHE A 846 -2.77 -21.17 47.49
C PHE A 846 -2.12 -22.50 47.90
N SER A 847 -2.87 -23.43 48.48
CA SER A 847 -2.37 -24.76 48.88
C SER A 847 -1.88 -25.62 47.69
N ASN A 848 -2.37 -25.36 46.48
CA ASN A 848 -1.95 -26.00 45.24
C ASN A 848 -0.76 -25.31 44.53
N ALA A 849 -0.25 -24.20 45.07
CA ALA A 849 0.97 -23.57 44.59
C ALA A 849 2.22 -24.31 45.12
N PRO A 850 3.42 -24.11 44.52
CA PRO A 850 4.68 -24.64 45.05
C PRO A 850 4.86 -24.24 46.53
N GLN A 851 5.08 -25.22 47.40
CA GLN A 851 5.19 -25.01 48.85
C GLN A 851 6.65 -24.99 49.31
N PRO A 852 6.99 -24.21 50.36
CA PRO A 852 6.11 -23.26 51.06
C PRO A 852 5.91 -21.97 50.25
N VAL A 853 4.69 -21.41 50.25
CA VAL A 853 4.41 -20.12 49.58
C VAL A 853 5.21 -18.98 50.22
N PHE A 854 5.27 -18.96 51.55
CA PHE A 854 6.08 -18.01 52.32
C PHE A 854 7.30 -18.72 52.90
N ASP A 855 8.49 -18.23 52.60
CA ASP A 855 9.72 -18.68 53.23
C ASP A 855 9.95 -17.89 54.53
N SER A 856 9.88 -18.59 55.67
CA SER A 856 10.08 -18.00 57.01
C SER A 856 11.50 -17.50 57.25
N SER A 857 12.47 -17.85 56.40
CA SER A 857 13.85 -17.36 56.46
C SER A 857 14.11 -16.09 55.63
N SER A 858 13.13 -15.68 54.83
CA SER A 858 13.22 -14.50 53.97
C SER A 858 12.94 -13.19 54.73
N PRO A 859 13.50 -12.04 54.26
CA PRO A 859 13.27 -10.75 54.89
C PRO A 859 11.79 -10.34 54.81
N LYS A 860 11.32 -9.50 55.76
CA LYS A 860 9.93 -9.02 55.81
C LYS A 860 9.44 -8.46 54.47
N GLU A 861 10.30 -7.71 53.77
CA GLU A 861 9.98 -7.15 52.45
C GLU A 861 9.70 -8.22 51.39
N ALA A 862 10.43 -9.34 51.40
CA ALA A 862 10.20 -10.44 50.47
C ALA A 862 8.88 -11.17 50.76
N VAL A 863 8.51 -11.32 52.03
CA VAL A 863 7.20 -11.90 52.42
C VAL A 863 6.04 -11.02 51.98
N LEU A 864 6.18 -9.69 52.13
CA LEU A 864 5.17 -8.74 51.65
C LEU A 864 5.08 -8.72 50.12
N ASP A 865 6.20 -8.85 49.42
CA ASP A 865 6.24 -8.95 47.95
C ASP A 865 5.57 -10.23 47.43
N VAL A 866 5.75 -11.37 48.11
CA VAL A 866 5.02 -12.61 47.81
C VAL A 866 3.52 -12.46 48.04
N ALA A 867 3.12 -11.80 49.15
CA ALA A 867 1.71 -11.53 49.43
C ALA A 867 1.09 -10.60 48.36
N GLU A 868 1.85 -9.59 47.90
CA GLU A 868 1.44 -8.73 46.79
C GLU A 868 1.31 -9.50 45.47
N GLY A 869 2.22 -10.44 45.18
CA GLY A 869 2.10 -11.36 44.05
C GLY A 869 0.84 -12.24 44.12
N CYS A 870 0.53 -12.78 45.30
CA CYS A 870 -0.72 -13.50 45.54
C CYS A 870 -1.95 -12.62 45.33
N GLN A 871 -1.91 -11.36 45.76
CA GLN A 871 -2.98 -10.39 45.47
C GLN A 871 -3.13 -10.16 43.97
N ARG A 872 -2.03 -9.91 43.25
CA ARG A 872 -2.06 -9.68 41.79
C ARG A 872 -2.66 -10.86 41.04
N HIS A 873 -2.32 -12.10 41.44
CA HIS A 873 -2.92 -13.30 40.84
C HIS A 873 -4.44 -13.33 41.02
N ILE A 874 -4.96 -13.03 42.22
CA ILE A 874 -6.41 -12.98 42.49
C ILE A 874 -7.07 -11.80 41.77
N ASP A 875 -6.46 -10.62 41.80
CA ASP A 875 -6.98 -9.42 41.11
C ASP A 875 -7.05 -9.63 39.60
N LYS A 876 -6.08 -10.36 39.01
CA LYS A 876 -6.09 -10.74 37.60
C LYS A 876 -7.33 -11.58 37.25
N ILE A 877 -7.68 -12.58 38.07
CA ILE A 877 -8.88 -13.41 37.83
C ILE A 877 -10.15 -12.54 37.73
N PHE A 878 -10.30 -11.57 38.63
CA PHE A 878 -11.49 -10.70 38.61
C PHE A 878 -11.44 -9.65 37.49
N SER A 879 -10.27 -9.13 37.15
CA SER A 879 -10.11 -8.26 35.99
C SER A 879 -10.50 -8.98 34.70
N GLU A 880 -10.04 -10.22 34.52
CA GLU A 880 -10.38 -11.07 33.38
C GLU A 880 -11.88 -11.34 33.29
N LEU A 881 -12.53 -11.63 34.42
CA LEU A 881 -13.98 -11.84 34.46
C LEU A 881 -14.78 -10.57 34.13
N GLU A 882 -14.31 -9.38 34.52
CA GLU A 882 -14.95 -8.11 34.16
C GLU A 882 -14.79 -7.82 32.66
N ASP A 883 -13.62 -8.07 32.09
CA ASP A 883 -13.37 -7.93 30.64
C ASP A 883 -14.20 -8.94 29.81
N ILE A 884 -14.47 -10.13 30.37
CA ILE A 884 -15.34 -11.17 29.78
C ILE A 884 -16.83 -10.83 29.90
N ARG A 885 -17.24 -10.05 30.90
CA ARG A 885 -18.66 -9.77 31.21
C ARG A 885 -19.49 -9.28 30.01
N PRO A 886 -19.01 -8.37 29.14
CA PRO A 886 -19.74 -7.96 27.93
C PRO A 886 -20.09 -9.13 27.00
N PHE A 887 -19.25 -10.16 26.92
CA PHE A 887 -19.51 -11.34 26.10
C PHE A 887 -20.60 -12.26 26.67
N GLU A 888 -20.94 -12.12 27.96
CA GLU A 888 -22.09 -12.76 28.60
C GLU A 888 -23.40 -12.01 28.27
N ILE A 889 -23.32 -10.68 28.17
CA ILE A 889 -24.48 -9.80 27.90
C ILE A 889 -24.88 -9.82 26.42
N LEU A 890 -23.88 -9.75 25.52
CA LEU A 890 -24.10 -9.70 24.08
C LEU A 890 -24.61 -11.07 23.57
N ARG A 891 -25.77 -11.10 22.91
CA ARG A 891 -26.37 -12.36 22.45
C ARG A 891 -25.90 -12.79 21.07
N GLN A 892 -25.73 -11.84 20.14
CA GLN A 892 -25.35 -12.19 18.77
C GLN A 892 -23.83 -12.38 18.66
N PRO A 893 -23.36 -13.45 17.99
CA PRO A 893 -21.93 -13.68 17.77
C PRO A 893 -21.22 -12.50 17.07
N LYS A 894 -21.94 -11.82 16.15
CA LYS A 894 -21.43 -10.65 15.45
C LYS A 894 -21.12 -9.49 16.40
N ASP A 895 -22.01 -9.23 17.36
CA ASP A 895 -21.83 -8.14 18.31
C ASP A 895 -20.67 -8.43 19.28
N LYS A 896 -20.52 -9.69 19.71
CA LYS A 896 -19.36 -10.15 20.49
C LYS A 896 -18.05 -9.89 19.75
N ALA A 897 -17.98 -10.31 18.48
CA ALA A 897 -16.80 -10.10 17.65
C ALA A 897 -16.48 -8.61 17.42
N ASN A 898 -17.52 -7.79 17.25
CA ASN A 898 -17.36 -6.34 17.11
C ASN A 898 -16.88 -5.68 18.41
N TYR A 899 -17.38 -6.10 19.57
CA TYR A 899 -16.93 -5.61 20.87
C TYR A 899 -15.44 -5.90 21.08
N LEU A 900 -15.00 -7.13 20.79
CA LEU A 900 -13.60 -7.52 20.85
C LEU A 900 -12.71 -6.59 20.01
N LEU A 901 -13.10 -6.33 18.76
CA LEU A 901 -12.35 -5.45 17.86
C LEU A 901 -12.29 -4.00 18.36
N VAL A 902 -13.40 -3.46 18.86
CA VAL A 902 -13.53 -2.03 19.17
C VAL A 902 -13.06 -1.68 20.57
N LYS A 903 -13.12 -2.59 21.55
CA LYS A 903 -12.85 -2.30 22.97
C LYS A 903 -11.67 -3.06 23.54
N GLU A 904 -11.62 -4.37 23.32
CA GLU A 904 -10.71 -5.27 24.03
C GLU A 904 -9.34 -5.42 23.33
N ALA A 905 -9.33 -5.59 22.01
CA ALA A 905 -8.10 -5.79 21.26
C ALA A 905 -7.20 -4.54 21.30
N ARG A 906 -5.92 -4.76 21.61
CA ARG A 906 -4.88 -3.70 21.63
C ARG A 906 -3.87 -3.86 20.51
N ILE A 907 -3.58 -5.09 20.09
CA ILE A 907 -2.76 -5.40 18.92
C ILE A 907 -3.64 -6.10 17.90
N ILE A 908 -3.93 -5.40 16.81
CA ILE A 908 -4.78 -5.91 15.74
C ILE A 908 -3.89 -6.11 14.53
N ALA A 909 -3.88 -7.32 13.97
CA ALA A 909 -3.07 -7.64 12.82
C ALA A 909 -3.89 -8.08 11.62
N MET A 910 -3.50 -7.62 10.43
CA MET A 910 -4.17 -7.94 9.18
C MET A 910 -3.22 -7.79 7.99
N THR A 911 -3.58 -8.36 6.84
CA THR A 911 -2.83 -8.10 5.61
C THR A 911 -3.18 -6.72 5.05
N SER A 912 -2.28 -6.11 4.26
CA SER A 912 -2.54 -4.83 3.58
C SER A 912 -3.79 -4.91 2.69
N THR A 913 -3.97 -6.03 1.99
CA THR A 913 -5.16 -6.30 1.17
C THR A 913 -6.43 -6.37 2.03
N HIS A 914 -6.39 -7.01 3.21
CA HIS A 914 -7.57 -7.08 4.08
C HIS A 914 -7.92 -5.72 4.68
N ALA A 915 -6.92 -4.93 5.08
CA ALA A 915 -7.09 -3.54 5.49
C ALA A 915 -7.82 -2.72 4.41
N ALA A 916 -7.41 -2.88 3.14
CA ALA A 916 -8.03 -2.18 2.02
C ALA A 916 -9.48 -2.63 1.74
N MET A 917 -9.75 -3.93 1.81
CA MET A 917 -11.09 -4.48 1.58
C MET A 917 -12.09 -4.13 2.68
N ARG A 918 -11.67 -4.17 3.96
CA ARG A 918 -12.56 -4.06 5.12
C ARG A 918 -12.51 -2.68 5.78
N ARG A 919 -11.83 -1.70 5.16
CA ARG A 919 -11.72 -0.34 5.71
C ARG A 919 -13.05 0.21 6.17
N GLN A 920 -14.08 0.17 5.33
CA GLN A 920 -15.36 0.80 5.66
C GLN A 920 -15.98 0.17 6.90
N GLU A 921 -16.02 -1.17 6.95
CA GLU A 921 -16.54 -1.91 8.09
C GLU A 921 -15.77 -1.54 9.37
N ILE A 922 -14.44 -1.47 9.30
CA ILE A 922 -13.58 -1.12 10.43
C ILE A 922 -13.80 0.34 10.88
N ALA A 923 -13.89 1.27 9.94
CA ALA A 923 -14.12 2.69 10.21
C ALA A 923 -15.51 2.95 10.80
N ASP A 924 -16.55 2.31 10.26
CA ASP A 924 -17.94 2.44 10.72
C ASP A 924 -18.15 1.87 12.13
N LEU A 925 -17.37 0.86 12.51
CA LEU A 925 -17.33 0.32 13.87
C LEU A 925 -16.67 1.29 14.87
N GLY A 926 -16.08 2.39 14.40
CA GLY A 926 -15.36 3.36 15.24
C GLY A 926 -14.04 2.81 15.78
N PHE A 927 -13.39 1.92 15.02
CA PHE A 927 -12.07 1.40 15.38
C PHE A 927 -11.02 2.52 15.35
N HIS A 928 -10.23 2.59 16.41
CA HIS A 928 -9.18 3.59 16.62
C HIS A 928 -7.85 2.91 16.91
N TYR A 929 -6.76 3.49 16.40
CA TYR A 929 -5.40 3.04 16.66
C TYR A 929 -4.41 4.22 16.65
N ASP A 930 -3.36 4.08 17.46
CA ASP A 930 -2.35 5.12 17.67
C ASP A 930 -1.05 4.82 16.91
N ASN A 931 -0.76 3.53 16.71
CA ASN A 931 0.52 3.07 16.18
C ASN A 931 0.28 2.13 14.98
N VAL A 932 1.03 2.31 13.90
CA VAL A 932 1.04 1.40 12.74
C VAL A 932 2.42 0.79 12.59
N VAL A 933 2.49 -0.53 12.56
CA VAL A 933 3.73 -1.28 12.31
C VAL A 933 3.52 -2.12 11.05
N MET A 934 4.36 -1.94 10.04
CA MET A 934 4.30 -2.67 8.78
C MET A 934 5.52 -3.55 8.58
N GLU A 935 5.32 -4.86 8.40
CA GLU A 935 6.36 -5.77 7.92
C GLU A 935 6.24 -5.98 6.41
N GLU A 936 7.35 -6.31 5.75
CA GLU A 936 7.43 -6.47 4.29
C GLU A 936 7.02 -5.19 3.53
N ALA A 937 7.21 -4.02 4.14
CA ALA A 937 6.74 -2.74 3.61
C ALA A 937 7.28 -2.41 2.21
N ALA A 938 8.42 -2.98 1.82
CA ALA A 938 8.99 -2.82 0.48
C ALA A 938 8.25 -3.59 -0.63
N GLN A 939 7.47 -4.62 -0.28
CA GLN A 939 6.67 -5.45 -1.20
C GLN A 939 5.22 -4.98 -1.35
N ILE A 940 4.78 -4.04 -0.51
CA ILE A 940 3.42 -3.49 -0.52
C ILE A 940 3.38 -2.31 -1.49
N THR A 941 2.36 -2.26 -2.36
CA THR A 941 2.17 -1.12 -3.26
C THR A 941 1.93 0.16 -2.46
N GLU A 942 2.29 1.32 -3.01
CA GLU A 942 2.21 2.58 -2.26
C GLU A 942 0.81 2.86 -1.71
N ILE A 943 -0.25 2.59 -2.49
CA ILE A 943 -1.63 2.77 -2.04
C ILE A 943 -2.01 1.83 -0.89
N GLU A 944 -1.60 0.56 -0.96
CA GLU A 944 -1.89 -0.40 0.09
C GLU A 944 -1.09 -0.11 1.38
N SER A 945 0.06 0.57 1.30
CA SER A 945 0.76 1.12 2.47
C SER A 945 0.09 2.40 3.01
N PHE A 946 -0.55 3.19 2.16
CA PHE A 946 -1.26 4.40 2.59
C PHE A 946 -2.56 4.07 3.36
N ILE A 947 -3.36 3.13 2.86
CA ILE A 947 -4.69 2.84 3.41
C ILE A 947 -4.67 2.56 4.92
N PRO A 948 -3.75 1.74 5.48
CA PRO A 948 -3.62 1.52 6.92
C PRO A 948 -3.36 2.78 7.75
N SER A 949 -2.82 3.85 7.18
CA SER A 949 -2.65 5.13 7.88
C SER A 949 -3.96 5.95 7.91
N ALA A 950 -4.96 5.53 7.13
CA ALA A 950 -6.22 6.22 6.88
C ALA A 950 -7.47 5.33 7.14
N LEU A 951 -7.35 4.28 7.96
CA LEU A 951 -8.44 3.34 8.29
C LEU A 951 -9.39 3.87 9.37
N GLN A 952 -9.03 4.94 10.06
CA GLN A 952 -9.84 5.52 11.14
C GLN A 952 -10.42 6.89 10.75
N THR A 953 -11.52 7.25 11.41
CA THR A 953 -12.13 8.57 11.28
C THR A 953 -11.31 9.62 12.03
N MET A 954 -11.32 10.86 11.55
CA MET A 954 -10.66 11.97 12.26
C MET A 954 -11.36 12.25 13.59
N LYS A 955 -10.58 12.52 14.63
CA LYS A 955 -11.06 13.00 15.93
C LYS A 955 -10.59 14.44 16.11
N ASP A 956 -11.51 15.36 16.37
CA ASP A 956 -11.21 16.80 16.50
C ASP A 956 -10.46 17.39 15.29
N GLY A 957 -10.73 16.86 14.08
CA GLY A 957 -10.09 17.28 12.83
C GLY A 957 -8.67 16.76 12.61
N GLN A 958 -8.17 15.85 13.45
CA GLN A 958 -6.85 15.22 13.30
C GLN A 958 -6.94 13.69 13.35
N LEU A 959 -6.03 13.02 12.64
CA LEU A 959 -5.83 11.59 12.83
C LEU A 959 -5.02 11.36 14.11
N PRO A 960 -5.46 10.46 15.00
CA PRO A 960 -4.81 10.20 16.28
C PRO A 960 -3.53 9.34 16.17
N LEU A 961 -2.98 9.22 14.96
CA LEU A 961 -1.79 8.43 14.65
C LEU A 961 -0.53 9.11 15.22
N LYS A 962 0.17 8.40 16.10
CA LYS A 962 1.38 8.85 16.79
C LYS A 962 2.66 8.26 16.20
N ARG A 963 2.58 7.03 15.65
CA ARG A 963 3.76 6.28 15.16
C ARG A 963 3.46 5.53 13.88
N VAL A 964 4.42 5.57 12.96
CA VAL A 964 4.45 4.71 11.76
C VAL A 964 5.82 4.06 11.66
N VAL A 965 5.86 2.74 11.81
CA VAL A 965 7.07 1.92 11.69
C VAL A 965 6.98 1.09 10.43
N LEU A 966 7.90 1.29 9.49
CA LEU A 966 7.98 0.53 8.25
C LEU A 966 9.24 -0.35 8.26
N CYS A 967 9.06 -1.67 8.28
CA CYS A 967 10.12 -2.66 8.20
C CYS A 967 10.11 -3.30 6.81
N GLY A 968 11.22 -3.22 6.09
CA GLY A 968 11.30 -3.75 4.73
C GLY A 968 12.72 -3.89 4.20
N ASP A 969 12.83 -4.32 2.95
CA ASP A 969 14.09 -4.36 2.22
C ASP A 969 13.83 -4.00 0.74
N HIS A 970 14.22 -2.78 0.36
CA HIS A 970 14.03 -2.25 -0.98
C HIS A 970 15.02 -2.81 -2.01
N LEU A 971 16.01 -3.61 -1.58
CA LEU A 971 16.97 -4.28 -2.44
C LEU A 971 16.54 -5.72 -2.79
N GLN A 972 15.42 -6.19 -2.22
CA GLN A 972 14.73 -7.43 -2.61
C GLN A 972 13.60 -7.13 -3.61
N ASN A 973 12.72 -8.11 -3.87
CA ASN A 973 11.64 -7.95 -4.84
C ASN A 973 10.67 -6.83 -4.44
N SER A 974 10.21 -6.12 -5.47
CA SER A 974 9.17 -5.09 -5.41
C SER A 974 7.77 -5.70 -5.58
N PRO A 975 6.69 -4.95 -5.30
CA PRO A 975 5.32 -5.34 -5.61
C PRO A 975 5.17 -5.88 -7.05
N ILE A 976 4.41 -6.96 -7.20
CA ILE A 976 4.24 -7.63 -8.51
C ILE A 976 3.20 -6.88 -9.34
N ILE A 977 3.66 -6.23 -10.43
CA ILE A 977 2.81 -5.61 -11.45
C ILE A 977 2.97 -6.39 -12.76
N GLN A 978 1.86 -6.87 -13.36
CA GLN A 978 1.93 -7.74 -14.54
C GLN A 978 2.16 -6.94 -15.82
N ASN A 979 1.49 -5.80 -15.98
CA ASN A 979 1.64 -4.97 -17.17
C ASN A 979 2.96 -4.17 -17.13
N LEU A 980 3.79 -4.35 -18.15
CA LEU A 980 5.10 -3.71 -18.26
C LEU A 980 5.03 -2.19 -18.31
N ALA A 981 4.01 -1.61 -18.96
CA ALA A 981 3.82 -0.17 -18.99
C ALA A 981 3.57 0.40 -17.59
N PHE A 982 2.66 -0.21 -16.82
CA PHE A 982 2.39 0.26 -15.46
C PHE A 982 3.61 0.09 -14.56
N ARG A 983 4.36 -0.99 -14.74
CA ARG A 983 5.60 -1.27 -14.02
C ARG A 983 6.71 -0.24 -14.33
N GLN A 984 7.09 -0.10 -15.60
CA GLN A 984 8.27 0.66 -16.01
C GLN A 984 7.99 2.14 -16.29
N TYR A 985 6.88 2.46 -16.97
CA TYR A 985 6.56 3.83 -17.37
C TYR A 985 5.90 4.63 -16.24
N ALA A 986 4.96 4.00 -15.52
CA ALA A 986 4.23 4.65 -14.43
C ALA A 986 4.83 4.40 -13.04
N HIS A 987 5.88 3.57 -12.92
CA HIS A 987 6.52 3.18 -11.66
C HIS A 987 5.56 2.59 -10.64
N PHE A 988 4.55 1.85 -11.08
CA PHE A 988 3.51 1.31 -10.19
C PHE A 988 4.02 0.22 -9.22
N GLU A 989 5.19 -0.38 -9.50
CA GLU A 989 5.87 -1.29 -8.58
C GLU A 989 6.57 -0.58 -7.42
N GLN A 990 6.68 0.76 -7.44
CA GLN A 990 7.33 1.49 -6.37
C GLN A 990 6.49 1.42 -5.08
N SER A 991 7.08 0.87 -4.02
CA SER A 991 6.49 0.91 -2.67
C SER A 991 6.70 2.26 -1.99
N LEU A 992 5.82 2.58 -1.03
CA LEU A 992 5.99 3.75 -0.16
C LEU A 992 7.37 3.73 0.51
N PHE A 993 7.78 2.55 0.99
CA PHE A 993 9.07 2.32 1.61
C PHE A 993 10.24 2.73 0.70
N LEU A 994 10.28 2.23 -0.55
CA LEU A 994 11.33 2.59 -1.50
C LEU A 994 11.31 4.09 -1.84
N ARG A 995 10.12 4.70 -1.98
CA ARG A 995 10.00 6.12 -2.26
C ARG A 995 10.56 6.99 -1.13
N LEU A 996 10.24 6.68 0.13
CA LEU A 996 10.77 7.40 1.29
C LEU A 996 12.29 7.26 1.40
N VAL A 997 12.84 6.07 1.10
CA VAL A 997 14.30 5.85 1.01
C VAL A 997 14.91 6.76 -0.07
N ARG A 998 14.31 6.83 -1.27
CA ARG A 998 14.78 7.69 -2.37
C ARG A 998 14.67 9.18 -2.06
N LEU A 999 13.64 9.60 -1.32
CA LEU A 999 13.49 10.97 -0.82
C LEU A 999 14.56 11.37 0.21
N GLY A 1000 15.31 10.40 0.74
CA GLY A 1000 16.37 10.64 1.72
C GLY A 1000 15.86 10.68 3.15
N VAL A 1001 14.69 10.10 3.43
CA VAL A 1001 14.20 9.94 4.81
C VAL A 1001 15.24 9.10 5.59
N PRO A 1002 15.61 9.47 6.83
CA PRO A 1002 16.56 8.72 7.62
C PRO A 1002 16.13 7.26 7.78
N VAL A 1003 17.03 6.34 7.42
CA VAL A 1003 16.81 4.90 7.53
C VAL A 1003 17.76 4.27 8.54
N ILE A 1004 17.25 3.29 9.28
CA ILE A 1004 18.05 2.46 10.17
C ILE A 1004 18.31 1.14 9.44
N ILE A 1005 19.57 0.85 9.13
CA ILE A 1005 19.97 -0.34 8.38
C ILE A 1005 20.46 -1.39 9.38
N LEU A 1006 19.79 -2.53 9.43
CA LEU A 1006 20.25 -3.67 10.22
C LEU A 1006 21.48 -4.30 9.55
N ASP A 1007 22.50 -4.62 10.34
CA ASP A 1007 23.86 -4.80 9.85
C ASP A 1007 24.44 -6.21 10.08
N GLN A 1008 23.77 -7.10 10.83
CA GLN A 1008 24.28 -8.44 11.10
C GLN A 1008 23.23 -9.52 10.81
N GLN A 1009 23.55 -10.46 9.92
CA GLN A 1009 22.66 -11.58 9.58
C GLN A 1009 22.93 -12.80 10.48
N GLY A 1010 21.87 -13.48 10.94
CA GLY A 1010 21.93 -14.67 11.80
C GLY A 1010 21.34 -15.94 11.19
N ARG A 1011 21.09 -15.93 9.87
CA ARG A 1011 20.28 -16.96 9.18
C ARG A 1011 21.13 -17.90 8.34
N SER A 1012 22.13 -17.40 7.64
CA SER A 1012 22.86 -18.12 6.61
C SER A 1012 24.32 -18.30 7.02
N ARG A 1013 24.99 -19.30 6.44
CA ARG A 1013 26.46 -19.41 6.55
C ARG A 1013 27.13 -18.21 5.92
N ARG A 1014 28.29 -17.81 6.43
CA ARG A 1014 29.09 -16.69 5.90
C ARG A 1014 29.39 -16.81 4.40
N SER A 1015 29.78 -18.00 3.95
CA SER A 1015 30.07 -18.31 2.55
C SER A 1015 28.88 -18.09 1.61
N ILE A 1016 27.66 -18.40 2.06
CA ILE A 1016 26.42 -18.15 1.30
C ILE A 1016 26.04 -16.67 1.39
N ALA A 1017 26.25 -16.05 2.55
CA ALA A 1017 25.98 -14.62 2.75
C ALA A 1017 26.82 -13.74 1.81
N GLU A 1018 28.04 -14.14 1.49
CA GLU A 1018 28.92 -13.45 0.53
C GLU A 1018 28.28 -13.28 -0.86
N LEU A 1019 27.39 -14.20 -1.29
CA LEU A 1019 26.70 -14.13 -2.58
C LEU A 1019 25.76 -12.92 -2.72
N PHE A 1020 25.27 -12.38 -1.60
CA PHE A 1020 24.37 -11.21 -1.59
C PHE A 1020 24.91 -10.03 -0.78
N ARG A 1021 25.94 -10.22 0.04
CA ARG A 1021 26.52 -9.19 0.93
C ARG A 1021 26.95 -7.93 0.18
N TRP A 1022 27.51 -8.08 -1.03
CA TRP A 1022 27.98 -6.97 -1.87
C TRP A 1022 26.88 -5.94 -2.20
N ARG A 1023 25.60 -6.34 -2.13
CA ARG A 1023 24.45 -5.47 -2.40
C ARG A 1023 24.16 -4.51 -1.24
N TYR A 1024 24.61 -4.83 -0.03
CA TYR A 1024 24.30 -4.09 1.20
C TYR A 1024 25.51 -3.35 1.74
N LYS A 1025 25.28 -2.19 2.34
CA LYS A 1025 26.34 -1.42 3.01
C LYS A 1025 26.65 -2.06 4.37
N GLN A 1026 27.87 -2.56 4.53
CA GLN A 1026 28.41 -3.06 5.82
C GLN A 1026 27.65 -4.24 6.45
N LEU A 1027 27.06 -5.14 5.64
CA LEU A 1027 26.40 -6.35 6.16
C LEU A 1027 27.44 -7.38 6.66
N GLY A 1028 27.43 -7.67 7.96
CA GLY A 1028 28.21 -8.70 8.64
C GLY A 1028 27.36 -9.89 9.11
N ASP A 1029 27.92 -10.71 9.99
CA ASP A 1029 27.31 -11.92 10.56
C ASP A 1029 27.14 -11.77 12.07
N LEU A 1030 26.08 -12.33 12.64
CA LEU A 1030 25.91 -12.44 14.09
C LEU A 1030 26.90 -13.47 14.67
N PRO A 1031 27.36 -13.32 15.93
CA PRO A 1031 28.33 -14.23 16.55
C PRO A 1031 27.91 -15.71 16.53
N VAL A 1032 26.59 -16.00 16.58
CA VAL A 1032 26.06 -17.37 16.51
C VAL A 1032 26.41 -18.07 15.20
N VAL A 1033 26.49 -17.33 14.08
CA VAL A 1033 26.83 -17.87 12.75
C VAL A 1033 28.28 -18.35 12.70
N GLU A 1034 29.17 -17.67 13.43
CA GLU A 1034 30.59 -17.99 13.47
C GLU A 1034 30.93 -19.06 14.52
N THR A 1035 30.14 -19.13 15.60
CA THR A 1035 30.45 -19.98 16.76
C THR A 1035 29.74 -21.32 16.73
N ALA A 1036 28.46 -21.38 16.34
CA ALA A 1036 27.67 -22.61 16.41
C ALA A 1036 28.13 -23.65 15.39
N ASP A 1037 28.27 -24.91 15.83
CA ASP A 1037 28.73 -26.03 15.00
C ASP A 1037 27.82 -26.28 13.79
N GLU A 1038 26.55 -25.94 13.94
CA GLU A 1038 25.48 -26.08 12.97
C GLU A 1038 25.79 -25.33 11.63
N PHE A 1039 26.48 -24.19 11.70
CA PHE A 1039 26.94 -23.44 10.53
C PHE A 1039 28.30 -23.91 9.96
N LYS A 1040 29.05 -24.71 10.73
CA LYS A 1040 30.40 -25.22 10.37
C LYS A 1040 30.36 -26.59 9.70
N GLN A 1041 29.35 -27.40 9.97
CA GLN A 1041 29.22 -28.76 9.42
C GLN A 1041 29.08 -28.74 7.89
N ALA A 1042 29.86 -29.52 7.16
CA ALA A 1042 29.73 -29.62 5.70
C ALA A 1042 28.39 -30.28 5.26
N ASN A 1043 27.97 -30.05 4.02
CA ASN A 1043 26.80 -30.72 3.46
C ASN A 1043 27.18 -32.16 3.05
N ALA A 1044 26.59 -33.17 3.69
CA ALA A 1044 26.89 -34.58 3.44
C ALA A 1044 26.73 -34.97 1.95
N GLY A 1045 27.77 -35.60 1.39
CA GLY A 1045 27.79 -36.02 -0.02
C GLY A 1045 28.11 -34.90 -1.01
N PHE A 1046 28.46 -33.69 -0.53
CA PHE A 1046 28.88 -32.54 -1.33
C PHE A 1046 30.24 -32.02 -0.87
N GLN A 1047 31.10 -31.65 -1.82
CA GLN A 1047 32.41 -31.05 -1.51
C GLN A 1047 32.29 -29.59 -1.07
N PHE A 1048 31.30 -28.86 -1.58
CA PHE A 1048 31.09 -27.44 -1.33
C PHE A 1048 29.72 -27.20 -0.70
N ASP A 1049 29.59 -26.08 0.00
CA ASP A 1049 28.35 -25.63 0.63
C ASP A 1049 27.36 -25.01 -0.37
N TYR A 1050 27.88 -24.40 -1.44
CA TYR A 1050 27.13 -24.00 -2.63
C TYR A 1050 27.94 -24.27 -3.90
N GLN A 1051 27.25 -24.51 -5.01
CA GLN A 1051 27.85 -24.75 -6.33
C GLN A 1051 27.00 -24.12 -7.43
N PHE A 1052 27.65 -23.54 -8.44
CA PHE A 1052 27.00 -23.19 -9.71
C PHE A 1052 27.28 -24.30 -10.72
N ILE A 1053 26.22 -24.93 -11.21
CA ILE A 1053 26.30 -26.07 -12.12
C ILE A 1053 25.87 -25.62 -13.51
N ASN A 1054 26.80 -25.64 -14.46
CA ASN A 1054 26.50 -25.39 -15.86
C ASN A 1054 25.79 -26.63 -16.46
N VAL A 1055 24.58 -26.45 -16.98
CA VAL A 1055 23.80 -27.50 -17.64
C VAL A 1055 23.75 -27.20 -19.14
N PRO A 1056 24.53 -27.91 -19.99
CA PRO A 1056 24.50 -27.72 -21.43
C PRO A 1056 23.17 -28.24 -22.03
N ASP A 1057 22.97 -27.98 -23.33
CA ASP A 1057 21.81 -28.48 -24.06
C ASP A 1057 21.59 -29.99 -23.87
N TYR A 1058 20.37 -30.34 -23.49
CA TYR A 1058 19.95 -31.72 -23.27
C TYR A 1058 19.07 -32.18 -24.43
N GLN A 1059 19.45 -33.28 -25.09
CA GLN A 1059 18.78 -33.75 -26.31
C GLN A 1059 18.71 -32.68 -27.41
N GLY A 1060 19.79 -31.90 -27.57
CA GLY A 1060 19.92 -30.88 -28.61
C GLY A 1060 19.11 -29.60 -28.37
N ALA A 1061 18.61 -29.38 -27.15
CA ALA A 1061 17.97 -28.11 -26.79
C ALA A 1061 18.24 -27.73 -25.33
N GLY A 1062 18.39 -26.43 -25.08
CA GLY A 1062 18.40 -25.83 -23.75
C GLY A 1062 17.02 -25.29 -23.38
N GLU A 1063 16.89 -23.96 -23.40
CA GLU A 1063 15.63 -23.26 -23.12
C GLU A 1063 14.58 -23.51 -24.22
N ARG A 1064 13.35 -23.79 -23.80
CA ARG A 1064 12.18 -23.98 -24.66
C ARG A 1064 11.01 -23.19 -24.11
N GLU A 1065 10.15 -22.74 -25.02
CA GLU A 1065 8.94 -21.98 -24.71
C GLU A 1065 7.73 -22.64 -25.39
N PRO A 1066 7.15 -23.72 -24.81
CA PRO A 1066 6.06 -24.47 -25.44
C PRO A 1066 4.80 -23.63 -25.66
N THR A 1067 4.60 -22.62 -24.80
CA THR A 1067 3.56 -21.59 -24.95
C THR A 1067 4.19 -20.22 -24.63
N PRO A 1068 3.72 -19.11 -25.24
CA PRO A 1068 4.27 -17.79 -24.99
C PRO A 1068 4.36 -17.45 -23.50
N HIS A 1069 5.51 -16.93 -23.08
CA HIS A 1069 5.93 -16.60 -21.73
C HIS A 1069 6.00 -17.78 -20.74
N PHE A 1070 5.96 -19.03 -21.23
CA PHE A 1070 6.05 -20.24 -20.42
C PHE A 1070 7.39 -20.95 -20.61
N ILE A 1071 8.44 -20.32 -20.10
CA ILE A 1071 9.83 -20.72 -20.29
C ILE A 1071 10.16 -21.96 -19.44
N GLN A 1072 10.87 -22.92 -20.05
CA GLN A 1072 11.25 -24.21 -19.48
C GLN A 1072 12.63 -24.68 -19.98
N ASN A 1073 13.34 -25.48 -19.19
CA ASN A 1073 14.52 -26.24 -19.61
C ASN A 1073 14.47 -27.65 -19.01
N LEU A 1074 14.34 -28.64 -19.90
CA LEU A 1074 14.21 -30.05 -19.51
C LEU A 1074 15.49 -30.62 -18.89
N GLY A 1075 16.66 -30.26 -19.42
CA GLY A 1075 17.94 -30.73 -18.89
C GLY A 1075 18.15 -30.29 -17.45
N GLU A 1076 17.87 -29.02 -17.18
CA GLU A 1076 17.88 -28.44 -15.84
C GLU A 1076 16.87 -29.09 -14.88
N ALA A 1077 15.63 -29.31 -15.34
CA ALA A 1077 14.59 -29.92 -14.52
C ALA A 1077 14.94 -31.37 -14.14
N GLU A 1078 15.42 -32.16 -15.11
CA GLU A 1078 15.87 -33.54 -14.90
C GLU A 1078 17.08 -33.60 -13.95
N TYR A 1079 18.05 -32.70 -14.12
CA TYR A 1079 19.22 -32.63 -13.25
C TYR A 1079 18.83 -32.28 -11.81
N ALA A 1080 17.93 -31.32 -11.63
CA ALA A 1080 17.47 -30.92 -10.30
C ALA A 1080 16.73 -32.05 -9.57
N VAL A 1081 15.89 -32.79 -10.28
CA VAL A 1081 15.19 -33.96 -9.72
C VAL A 1081 16.15 -35.10 -9.42
N ALA A 1082 17.14 -35.36 -10.29
CA ALA A 1082 18.18 -36.35 -10.03
C ALA A 1082 19.00 -36.00 -8.79
N LEU A 1083 19.32 -34.72 -8.59
CA LEU A 1083 20.04 -34.27 -7.42
C LEU A 1083 19.18 -34.37 -6.13
N PHE A 1084 17.88 -34.06 -6.21
CA PHE A 1084 16.94 -34.36 -5.13
C PHE A 1084 16.92 -35.85 -4.77
N GLN A 1085 16.88 -36.73 -5.78
CA GLN A 1085 16.94 -38.19 -5.57
C GLN A 1085 18.25 -38.62 -4.88
N TYR A 1086 19.39 -38.10 -5.33
CA TYR A 1086 20.70 -38.36 -4.73
C TYR A 1086 20.72 -37.99 -3.24
N MET A 1087 20.26 -36.79 -2.89
CA MET A 1087 20.16 -36.36 -1.50
C MET A 1087 19.25 -37.25 -0.66
N ARG A 1088 18.10 -37.67 -1.20
CA ARG A 1088 17.17 -38.56 -0.51
C ARG A 1088 17.78 -39.94 -0.26
N LEU A 1089 18.62 -40.44 -1.17
CA LEU A 1089 19.38 -41.69 -0.98
C LEU A 1089 20.46 -41.55 0.10
N LEU A 1090 21.05 -40.37 0.26
CA LEU A 1090 21.98 -40.07 1.37
C LEU A 1090 21.28 -39.90 2.73
N GLY A 1091 19.95 -39.88 2.76
CA GLY A 1091 19.16 -39.78 3.99
C GLY A 1091 18.69 -38.37 4.36
N TYR A 1092 18.86 -37.37 3.50
CA TYR A 1092 18.35 -36.01 3.76
C TYR A 1092 16.83 -36.01 3.93
N PRO A 1093 16.25 -35.39 4.97
CA PRO A 1093 14.80 -35.32 5.12
C PRO A 1093 14.15 -34.52 3.99
N ALA A 1094 13.10 -35.06 3.35
CA ALA A 1094 12.44 -34.39 2.21
C ALA A 1094 11.82 -33.03 2.59
N SER A 1095 11.36 -32.89 3.84
CA SER A 1095 10.84 -31.64 4.41
C SER A 1095 11.89 -30.53 4.53
N LYS A 1096 13.19 -30.87 4.49
CA LYS A 1096 14.30 -29.90 4.54
C LYS A 1096 14.80 -29.46 3.17
N ILE A 1097 14.24 -30.00 2.09
CA ILE A 1097 14.63 -29.66 0.72
C ILE A 1097 13.51 -28.87 0.04
N SER A 1098 13.88 -27.71 -0.53
CA SER A 1098 13.01 -26.90 -1.39
C SER A 1098 13.67 -26.74 -2.76
N ILE A 1099 12.86 -26.80 -3.83
CA ILE A 1099 13.33 -26.57 -5.20
C ILE A 1099 12.73 -25.27 -5.72
N LEU A 1100 13.58 -24.36 -6.16
CA LEU A 1100 13.21 -23.02 -6.59
C LEU A 1100 13.57 -22.81 -8.05
N ALA A 1101 12.68 -22.16 -8.80
CA ALA A 1101 12.93 -21.76 -10.18
C ALA A 1101 12.45 -20.32 -10.43
N THR A 1102 13.00 -19.64 -11.41
CA THR A 1102 12.61 -18.26 -11.75
C THR A 1102 11.29 -18.20 -12.53
N TYR A 1103 10.96 -19.25 -13.29
CA TYR A 1103 9.78 -19.27 -14.15
C TYR A 1103 8.71 -20.26 -13.66
N ALA A 1104 7.45 -19.85 -13.71
CA ALA A 1104 6.32 -20.72 -13.40
C ALA A 1104 6.29 -21.95 -14.33
N GLY A 1105 6.66 -21.78 -15.60
CA GLY A 1105 6.83 -22.88 -16.56
C GLY A 1105 7.78 -23.95 -16.06
N GLN A 1106 8.96 -23.54 -15.57
CA GLN A 1106 9.96 -24.44 -15.02
C GLN A 1106 9.49 -25.13 -13.74
N THR A 1107 8.77 -24.42 -12.84
CA THR A 1107 8.20 -25.07 -11.64
C THR A 1107 7.18 -26.16 -11.99
N ALA A 1108 6.38 -25.95 -13.04
CA ALA A 1108 5.42 -26.94 -13.51
C ALA A 1108 6.17 -28.16 -14.07
N LEU A 1109 7.21 -27.93 -14.89
CA LEU A 1109 8.03 -29.00 -15.45
C LEU A 1109 8.72 -29.83 -14.35
N ILE A 1110 9.34 -29.19 -13.36
CA ILE A 1110 9.98 -29.89 -12.23
C ILE A 1110 8.95 -30.74 -11.47
N LYS A 1111 7.74 -30.22 -11.24
CA LYS A 1111 6.65 -30.99 -10.60
C LYS A 1111 6.25 -32.20 -11.42
N ASP A 1112 6.15 -32.05 -12.74
CA ASP A 1112 5.84 -33.16 -13.64
C ASP A 1112 6.92 -34.25 -13.59
N VAL A 1113 8.19 -33.86 -13.63
CA VAL A 1113 9.33 -34.80 -13.51
C VAL A 1113 9.35 -35.49 -12.14
N LEU A 1114 9.13 -34.77 -11.04
CA LEU A 1114 9.02 -35.35 -9.69
C LEU A 1114 7.84 -36.33 -9.58
N ASN A 1115 6.68 -35.98 -10.13
CA ASN A 1115 5.50 -36.86 -10.11
C ASN A 1115 5.76 -38.15 -10.89
N HIS A 1116 6.48 -38.07 -12.01
CA HIS A 1116 6.82 -39.23 -12.82
C HIS A 1116 7.91 -40.10 -12.18
N ARG A 1117 8.97 -39.49 -11.63
CA ARG A 1117 10.17 -40.22 -11.16
C ARG A 1117 10.19 -40.54 -9.66
N CYS A 1118 9.54 -39.74 -8.82
CA CYS A 1118 9.68 -39.81 -7.35
C CYS A 1118 8.40 -40.19 -6.62
N ALA A 1119 7.23 -39.68 -7.03
CA ALA A 1119 6.00 -39.74 -6.20
C ALA A 1119 5.54 -41.16 -5.81
N LYS A 1120 5.81 -42.18 -6.63
CA LYS A 1120 5.44 -43.58 -6.34
C LYS A 1120 6.49 -44.35 -5.53
N ASN A 1121 7.66 -43.76 -5.28
CA ASN A 1121 8.76 -44.42 -4.59
C ASN A 1121 8.87 -43.92 -3.14
N ALA A 1122 8.68 -44.82 -2.18
CA ALA A 1122 8.72 -44.53 -0.76
C ALA A 1122 10.07 -43.99 -0.27
N LEU A 1123 11.18 -44.30 -0.96
CA LEU A 1123 12.52 -43.81 -0.60
C LEU A 1123 12.65 -42.30 -0.84
N PHE A 1124 12.07 -41.79 -1.93
CA PHE A 1124 12.26 -40.40 -2.33
C PHE A 1124 11.25 -39.44 -1.69
N GLY A 1125 9.97 -39.79 -1.64
CA GLY A 1125 8.93 -38.85 -1.23
C GLY A 1125 8.88 -37.60 -2.13
N MET A 1126 8.41 -36.47 -1.58
CA MET A 1126 8.31 -35.19 -2.29
C MET A 1126 9.02 -34.09 -1.49
N PRO A 1127 9.68 -33.12 -2.13
CA PRO A 1127 10.29 -31.98 -1.44
C PRO A 1127 9.23 -31.16 -0.70
N LYS A 1128 9.65 -30.37 0.30
CA LYS A 1128 8.75 -29.47 1.06
C LYS A 1128 7.89 -28.63 0.14
N ILE A 1129 8.53 -28.01 -0.86
CA ILE A 1129 7.85 -27.19 -1.86
C ILE A 1129 8.66 -27.10 -3.15
N VAL A 1130 7.93 -26.95 -4.26
CA VAL A 1130 8.46 -26.53 -5.56
C VAL A 1130 7.70 -25.28 -6.00
N THR A 1131 8.39 -24.15 -6.04
CA THR A 1131 7.75 -22.85 -6.28
C THR A 1131 8.70 -21.86 -6.96
N THR A 1132 8.18 -20.70 -7.36
CA THR A 1132 9.00 -19.65 -7.94
C THR A 1132 9.75 -18.87 -6.86
N VAL A 1133 10.89 -18.26 -7.20
CA VAL A 1133 11.65 -17.41 -6.27
C VAL A 1133 10.77 -16.31 -5.68
N ASP A 1134 9.93 -15.66 -6.50
CA ASP A 1134 9.01 -14.60 -6.06
C ASP A 1134 8.00 -15.07 -4.99
N LYS A 1135 7.55 -16.33 -5.08
CA LYS A 1135 6.59 -16.92 -4.13
C LYS A 1135 7.25 -17.49 -2.88
N TYR A 1136 8.58 -17.53 -2.83
CA TYR A 1136 9.35 -18.06 -1.71
C TYR A 1136 10.04 -16.95 -0.91
N GLN A 1137 9.72 -15.69 -1.18
CA GLN A 1137 10.28 -14.56 -0.45
C GLN A 1137 9.82 -14.58 1.01
N GLY A 1138 10.71 -14.20 1.94
CA GLY A 1138 10.47 -14.30 3.38
C GLY A 1138 10.62 -15.72 3.94
N GLU A 1139 10.42 -16.75 3.10
CA GLU A 1139 10.58 -18.15 3.48
C GLU A 1139 12.04 -18.58 3.59
N GLN A 1140 12.21 -19.70 4.29
CA GLN A 1140 13.44 -20.47 4.31
C GLN A 1140 13.13 -21.95 4.53
N ASN A 1141 14.01 -22.79 4.01
CA ASN A 1141 14.23 -24.15 4.43
C ASN A 1141 15.65 -24.30 5.02
N ASP A 1142 15.85 -25.38 5.76
CA ASP A 1142 16.90 -25.58 6.78
C ASP A 1142 18.13 -24.68 6.68
N CYS A 1143 18.24 -23.78 7.65
CA CYS A 1143 19.37 -22.86 7.82
C CYS A 1143 20.40 -23.39 8.82
N LYS A 1144 20.09 -24.46 9.55
CA LYS A 1144 20.79 -24.84 10.79
C LYS A 1144 21.55 -26.15 10.70
N SER A 1145 21.12 -27.15 9.93
CA SER A 1145 21.95 -28.34 9.69
C SER A 1145 21.64 -28.94 8.33
N ASN A 1146 22.68 -29.08 7.50
CA ASN A 1146 22.67 -29.67 6.16
C ASN A 1146 21.83 -28.89 5.12
N PHE A 1147 22.46 -27.88 4.51
CA PHE A 1147 21.88 -27.06 3.45
C PHE A 1147 21.81 -27.86 2.14
N VAL A 1148 20.66 -27.91 1.46
CA VAL A 1148 20.65 -27.91 -0.02
C VAL A 1148 19.36 -27.26 -0.52
N TYR A 1149 19.52 -26.09 -1.14
CA TYR A 1149 18.53 -25.59 -2.08
C TYR A 1149 18.92 -26.03 -3.48
N LEU A 1150 17.96 -26.60 -4.19
CA LEU A 1150 18.08 -26.84 -5.62
C LEU A 1150 17.54 -25.61 -6.33
N PHE A 1151 18.43 -24.65 -6.61
CA PHE A 1151 18.12 -23.53 -7.47
C PHE A 1151 18.30 -23.95 -8.92
N VAL A 1152 17.18 -24.01 -9.64
CA VAL A 1152 17.16 -24.26 -11.07
C VAL A 1152 17.06 -22.90 -11.74
N ASN A 1153 18.20 -22.38 -12.17
CA ASN A 1153 18.28 -21.08 -12.78
C ASN A 1153 18.47 -21.20 -14.29
N LEU A 1154 17.43 -20.85 -15.01
CA LEU A 1154 17.42 -20.66 -16.46
C LEU A 1154 18.24 -19.40 -16.78
N PHE A 1155 19.56 -19.54 -16.93
CA PHE A 1155 20.40 -18.48 -17.49
C PHE A 1155 20.99 -18.95 -18.82
N ALA A 1156 20.29 -18.61 -19.92
CA ALA A 1156 20.83 -18.67 -21.28
C ALA A 1156 21.21 -17.29 -21.84
N LYS A 1157 21.28 -16.23 -21.02
CA LYS A 1157 21.87 -14.94 -21.41
C LYS A 1157 23.10 -14.61 -20.57
N PRO A 1158 24.23 -14.18 -21.18
CA PRO A 1158 25.43 -13.80 -20.44
C PRO A 1158 25.14 -12.70 -19.41
N PHE A 1159 25.88 -12.74 -18.31
CA PHE A 1159 25.91 -11.76 -17.21
C PHE A 1159 26.31 -10.31 -17.62
N THR A 1160 26.13 -9.92 -18.88
CA THR A 1160 26.65 -8.66 -19.45
C THR A 1160 25.70 -7.46 -19.33
N ASP A 1161 24.39 -7.66 -19.13
CA ASP A 1161 23.43 -6.55 -19.17
C ASP A 1161 23.14 -5.92 -17.78
N LEU A 1162 23.64 -6.50 -16.69
CA LEU A 1162 23.50 -5.92 -15.34
C LEU A 1162 24.50 -4.78 -15.05
N GLU A 1163 25.51 -4.58 -15.91
CA GLU A 1163 26.46 -3.45 -15.79
C GLU A 1163 25.90 -2.14 -16.40
N LEU A 1164 24.80 -2.18 -17.15
CA LEU A 1164 24.24 -0.98 -17.83
C LEU A 1164 23.13 -0.26 -17.04
N GLN A 1165 22.84 -0.70 -15.81
CA GLN A 1165 21.96 0.02 -14.86
C GLN A 1165 22.66 0.46 -13.57
N MET A 1166 24.00 0.36 -13.53
CA MET A 1166 24.86 1.15 -12.62
C MET A 1166 25.29 2.44 -13.31
#